data_AF-A0AA37XG09-F1
#
_entry.id   AF-A0AA37XG09-F1
#
_cell.length_a   1.000
_cell.length_b   1.000
_cell.length_c   1.000
_cell.angle_alpha   90.00
_cell.angle_beta   90.00
_cell.angle_gamma   90.00
#
_symmetry.space_group_name_H-M   'P 1'
#
loop_
_entity.id
_entity.type
_entity.pdbx_description
1 polymer ?
#
loop_
_entity_poly.entity_id
_entity_poly.type
_entity_poly.pdbx_seq_one_letter_code
_entity_poly.pdbx_strand_id
1 'polypeptide(L)'
;MASPRAPRHSVNVFQAVALLMGFVLVATVGGVLTAGLLMPAVAAVGTTSNAAQQMFDELPTELEITPPSEKSEILAADGSLLATFYADGGNRVVVPLDQISPNLRNAVIATEDRRFYEHNGVDPEGLARALVQNAGSDSQQGASTITQQYIKNVLIDQGIASGDEEAIEAAREADGAEGYSRKLREIKLAISLEKVYSKDQILEGYLNIAQFSIGTNGAEAATQYYFGKSAAELTPAEAALVAGVTNGPGIYDPTRGAADGYQASTQRRDTVLARMLDQEFITQEEYDAAVATPVADMVANATSTPVGCSTAGISAYFCEYVTNVLIKDGYLGATEAESRDALRRGGYTIRTTIDPVRQQQAMDSLVAQIPENDPSYNSPNGEGRADGISGAISTVEPGSGNVIAMVQNTTYGDATPENPRATKLNFNVDRAYGGGQGFQTGSTFKAFVLAQWLIDGRSLSDNVNAANGQRFVARDWNISCSPESVPGVYEPKNLEPGGGTQSVLRATETSVNTAFVRMASEMDLCALRDTTSRMGVHVGTGTIDPEGLPEGSSARALFQAQAGSDLLAIPSMALGSNTIAPLTMNAAFATFASGGVFCAPRSITGITDRDGNEVEVPEPQCSQALEPEIAAGVNYALQNVVQRGTATGAQIGRPAAGKTGTANEDYHAWFIGYTPQLSTAVWMGHSEGDLPMVRTTLNGRYYSQIYGGRIPAPIWGDYMRKATEGMEPMGFAEAQERQIFGDRVGVPGVVGQSVNGATATLQGAGFQVSVGEGRYSATVSPGNIAEASPGGGARVAPGSRITIYPSLGPEPAPPADPNAPADPNQPGQQQPGQPQPGQGQPQPGQPEPPAGGTADRSEPPPPAAGGGGSRRVRGRRRTLGAGRDPRLHRPPRAGARARSRRSPLRVLHISDLHLTPSQRDKVAFVRDLASLRPDLVIDTGDNMAHRDALPPLLDALEPLLAVPGAFVMGSNDYFAPMAKSWSRYLRRDPRDADRATPEQRERDPRNLLPADDLAREMTRAGWKDLTNRRDAVVVGDHHLDLVGVDDPHLDRDDFPPRASIPHGALRLGVAHAPYRRVLDAMRADGAALVLAGHTHGGQLCLPGYGALVTNCDLDRGRAKGLHGWPGARPDRPGGADSTWLHVSAGLGTSPFAPVRFACRPEATLLELVPAATS
;
A
#
# COMPACT_ATOMS: atom_id res chain seq x y z
N MET A 1 -57.55 -83.81 16.29
CA MET A 1 -58.05 -83.19 15.03
C MET A 1 -59.33 -82.42 15.38
N ALA A 2 -59.61 -81.22 14.87
CA ALA A 2 -58.79 -80.29 14.10
C ALA A 2 -59.20 -78.84 14.45
N SER A 3 -58.31 -77.86 14.21
CA SER A 3 -58.48 -76.48 14.71
C SER A 3 -59.62 -75.70 14.02
N PRO A 4 -60.30 -74.78 14.72
CA PRO A 4 -61.22 -73.83 14.09
C PRO A 4 -60.46 -72.86 13.17
N ARG A 5 -61.09 -72.44 12.07
CA ARG A 5 -60.54 -71.44 11.14
C ARG A 5 -60.89 -70.02 11.59
N ALA A 6 -59.96 -69.09 11.37
CA ALA A 6 -60.14 -67.66 11.61
C ALA A 6 -61.25 -67.04 10.72
N PRO A 7 -61.89 -65.93 11.14
CA PRO A 7 -62.94 -65.27 10.38
C PRO A 7 -62.41 -64.61 9.10
N ARG A 8 -63.22 -64.65 8.03
CA ARG A 8 -62.96 -63.88 6.80
C ARG A 8 -63.42 -62.44 6.98
N HIS A 9 -62.50 -61.49 7.01
CA HIS A 9 -62.84 -60.07 6.92
C HIS A 9 -63.32 -59.72 5.51
N SER A 10 -64.54 -59.20 5.41
CA SER A 10 -65.06 -58.60 4.18
C SER A 10 -64.63 -57.14 4.10
N VAL A 11 -63.68 -56.82 3.22
CA VAL A 11 -63.22 -55.46 2.94
C VAL A 11 -64.39 -54.64 2.38
N ASN A 12 -64.74 -53.51 2.99
CA ASN A 12 -65.82 -52.65 2.46
C ASN A 12 -65.31 -51.82 1.25
N VAL A 13 -66.22 -51.26 0.45
CA VAL A 13 -65.85 -50.53 -0.78
C VAL A 13 -64.90 -49.35 -0.49
N PHE A 14 -65.05 -48.68 0.65
CA PHE A 14 -64.18 -47.57 1.06
C PHE A 14 -62.78 -48.03 1.43
N GLN A 15 -62.64 -49.16 2.13
CA GLN A 15 -61.34 -49.80 2.40
C GLN A 15 -60.71 -50.37 1.13
N ALA A 16 -61.51 -50.91 0.21
CA ALA A 16 -61.03 -51.38 -1.09
C ALA A 16 -60.50 -50.21 -1.94
N VAL A 17 -61.19 -49.07 -1.96
CA VAL A 17 -60.71 -47.83 -2.62
C VAL A 17 -59.50 -47.23 -1.90
N ALA A 18 -59.45 -47.23 -0.56
CA ALA A 18 -58.29 -46.76 0.19
C ALA A 18 -57.05 -47.65 -0.03
N LEU A 19 -57.22 -48.97 -0.07
CA LEU A 19 -56.15 -49.91 -0.42
C LEU A 19 -55.77 -49.81 -1.90
N LEU A 20 -56.72 -49.54 -2.80
CA LEU A 20 -56.42 -49.31 -4.22
C LEU A 20 -55.67 -48.00 -4.43
N MET A 21 -56.05 -46.91 -3.78
CA MET A 21 -55.32 -45.63 -3.84
C MET A 21 -53.98 -45.71 -3.12
N GLY A 22 -53.88 -46.43 -2.00
CA GLY A 22 -52.59 -46.71 -1.35
C GLY A 22 -51.69 -47.57 -2.23
N PHE A 23 -52.22 -48.60 -2.88
CA PHE A 23 -51.49 -49.42 -3.84
C PHE A 23 -51.07 -48.61 -5.08
N VAL A 24 -51.95 -47.78 -5.64
CA VAL A 24 -51.62 -46.89 -6.77
C VAL A 24 -50.56 -45.89 -6.35
N LEU A 25 -50.67 -45.25 -5.18
CA LEU A 25 -49.70 -44.25 -4.73
C LEU A 25 -48.34 -44.89 -4.41
N VAL A 26 -48.30 -46.08 -3.78
CA VAL A 26 -47.06 -46.85 -3.58
C VAL A 26 -46.50 -47.40 -4.89
N ALA A 27 -47.34 -47.78 -5.86
CA ALA A 27 -46.90 -48.20 -7.20
C ALA A 27 -46.50 -47.02 -8.10
N THR A 28 -46.98 -45.80 -7.84
CA THR A 28 -46.56 -44.59 -8.54
C THR A 28 -45.29 -44.01 -7.91
N VAL A 29 -45.18 -43.91 -6.58
CA VAL A 29 -43.94 -43.51 -5.89
C VAL A 29 -42.86 -44.57 -6.11
N GLY A 30 -43.18 -45.85 -5.92
CA GLY A 30 -42.30 -46.96 -6.26
C GLY A 30 -42.00 -47.03 -7.76
N GLY A 31 -42.96 -46.71 -8.62
CA GLY A 31 -42.77 -46.61 -10.07
C GLY A 31 -41.84 -45.46 -10.49
N VAL A 32 -41.90 -44.31 -9.81
CA VAL A 32 -41.04 -43.14 -10.03
C VAL A 32 -39.64 -43.38 -9.44
N LEU A 33 -39.53 -43.99 -8.26
CA LEU A 33 -38.24 -44.41 -7.69
C LEU A 33 -37.58 -45.50 -8.56
N THR A 34 -38.35 -46.47 -9.04
CA THR A 34 -37.87 -47.52 -9.95
C THR A 34 -37.54 -46.94 -11.33
N ALA A 35 -38.30 -45.98 -11.85
CA ALA A 35 -37.92 -45.24 -13.05
C ALA A 35 -36.69 -44.36 -12.84
N GLY A 36 -36.46 -43.85 -11.63
CA GLY A 36 -35.24 -43.16 -11.21
C GLY A 36 -34.02 -44.08 -11.27
N LEU A 37 -34.08 -45.22 -10.58
CA LEU A 37 -32.99 -46.21 -10.57
C LEU A 37 -32.81 -46.93 -11.92
N LEU A 38 -33.87 -47.10 -12.71
CA LEU A 38 -33.81 -47.73 -14.05
C LEU A 38 -33.66 -46.75 -15.21
N MET A 39 -33.66 -45.43 -15.00
CA MET A 39 -33.39 -44.47 -16.08
C MET A 39 -32.06 -44.74 -16.80
N PRO A 40 -30.95 -45.07 -16.09
CA PRO A 40 -29.71 -45.54 -16.73
C PRO A 40 -29.86 -46.83 -17.56
N ALA A 41 -30.78 -47.72 -17.18
CA ALA A 41 -31.03 -48.99 -17.88
C ALA A 41 -31.97 -48.82 -19.09
N VAL A 42 -32.98 -47.95 -19.01
CA VAL A 42 -33.87 -47.62 -20.13
C VAL A 42 -33.13 -46.80 -21.19
N ALA A 43 -32.16 -45.97 -20.78
CA ALA A 43 -31.25 -45.28 -21.70
C ALA A 43 -30.39 -46.22 -22.55
N ALA A 44 -30.22 -47.50 -22.19
CA ALA A 44 -29.42 -48.46 -22.94
C ALA A 44 -30.03 -48.91 -24.29
N VAL A 45 -31.30 -48.53 -24.57
CA VAL A 45 -32.00 -48.88 -25.83
C VAL A 45 -32.20 -47.66 -26.75
N GLY A 46 -32.02 -46.44 -26.23
CA GLY A 46 -32.03 -45.19 -27.01
C GLY A 46 -30.61 -44.79 -27.43
N THR A 47 -30.41 -44.28 -28.65
CA THR A 47 -29.09 -44.10 -29.25
C THR A 47 -28.28 -42.88 -28.78
N THR A 48 -28.31 -42.54 -27.48
CA THR A 48 -27.63 -41.38 -26.88
C THR A 48 -27.23 -41.60 -25.41
N SER A 49 -26.44 -42.64 -25.09
CA SER A 49 -26.15 -43.04 -23.69
C SER A 49 -24.71 -42.84 -23.17
N ASN A 50 -23.67 -42.71 -24.02
CA ASN A 50 -22.27 -42.65 -23.54
C ASN A 50 -21.98 -41.46 -22.59
N ALA A 51 -22.55 -40.28 -22.86
CA ALA A 51 -22.22 -39.06 -22.12
C ALA A 51 -22.62 -39.12 -20.63
N ALA A 52 -23.74 -39.79 -20.30
CA ALA A 52 -24.22 -39.87 -18.92
C ALA A 52 -23.40 -40.84 -18.05
N GLN A 53 -22.88 -41.93 -18.64
CA GLN A 53 -21.97 -42.83 -17.93
C GLN A 53 -20.58 -42.21 -17.79
N GLN A 54 -20.06 -41.56 -18.84
CA GLN A 54 -18.83 -40.79 -18.75
C GLN A 54 -18.89 -39.72 -17.66
N MET A 55 -19.96 -38.89 -17.60
CA MET A 55 -20.14 -37.94 -16.48
C MET A 55 -20.12 -38.59 -15.09
N PHE A 56 -20.62 -39.82 -14.95
CA PHE A 56 -20.73 -40.47 -13.64
C PHE A 56 -19.39 -41.07 -13.17
N ASP A 57 -18.60 -41.59 -14.11
CA ASP A 57 -17.28 -42.17 -13.87
C ASP A 57 -16.15 -41.10 -13.85
N GLU A 58 -16.29 -40.02 -14.63
CA GLU A 58 -15.35 -38.87 -14.65
C GLU A 58 -15.52 -37.94 -13.43
N LEU A 59 -16.64 -38.01 -12.70
CA LEU A 59 -16.82 -37.28 -11.44
C LEU A 59 -15.82 -37.79 -10.37
N PRO A 60 -14.98 -36.92 -9.76
CA PRO A 60 -14.00 -37.33 -8.77
C PRO A 60 -14.67 -38.03 -7.59
N THR A 61 -14.04 -39.12 -7.13
CA THR A 61 -14.60 -40.02 -6.11
C THR A 61 -14.07 -39.74 -4.71
N GLU A 62 -13.02 -38.92 -4.62
CA GLU A 62 -12.37 -38.46 -3.39
C GLU A 62 -12.44 -36.92 -3.37
N LEU A 63 -12.69 -36.35 -2.19
CA LEU A 63 -12.57 -34.93 -1.91
C LEU A 63 -11.44 -34.78 -0.89
N GLU A 64 -10.35 -34.14 -1.31
CA GLU A 64 -9.29 -33.73 -0.40
C GLU A 64 -9.81 -32.55 0.43
N ILE A 65 -9.81 -32.70 1.76
CA ILE A 65 -10.20 -31.65 2.69
C ILE A 65 -8.96 -30.80 2.97
N THR A 66 -8.88 -29.65 2.32
CA THR A 66 -7.89 -28.62 2.64
C THR A 66 -8.26 -27.91 3.94
N PRO A 67 -7.28 -27.46 4.75
CA PRO A 67 -7.55 -26.62 5.90
C PRO A 67 -8.38 -25.37 5.54
N PRO A 68 -9.32 -24.94 6.40
CA PRO A 68 -10.12 -23.73 6.21
C PRO A 68 -9.30 -22.46 5.89
N SER A 69 -9.85 -21.52 5.13
CA SER A 69 -9.36 -20.14 5.14
C SER A 69 -9.52 -19.53 6.54
N GLU A 70 -8.44 -19.00 7.14
CA GLU A 70 -8.43 -18.43 8.49
C GLU A 70 -7.89 -16.99 8.51
N LYS A 71 -8.39 -16.18 9.47
CA LYS A 71 -7.97 -14.79 9.64
C LYS A 71 -6.52 -14.70 10.13
N SER A 72 -5.75 -13.75 9.60
CA SER A 72 -4.43 -13.39 10.16
C SER A 72 -4.52 -12.11 10.99
N GLU A 73 -3.66 -11.98 11.99
CA GLU A 73 -3.60 -10.83 12.90
C GLU A 73 -2.22 -10.19 12.91
N ILE A 74 -2.16 -8.85 12.85
CA ILE A 74 -0.94 -8.08 13.08
C ILE A 74 -1.00 -7.50 14.49
N LEU A 75 0.01 -7.79 15.31
CA LEU A 75 0.12 -7.39 16.71
C LEU A 75 1.28 -6.39 16.93
N ALA A 76 1.11 -5.47 17.89
CA ALA A 76 2.17 -4.61 18.40
C ALA A 76 3.19 -5.39 19.26
N ALA A 77 4.27 -4.73 19.69
CA ALA A 77 5.34 -5.36 20.48
C ALA A 77 4.87 -5.84 21.88
N ASP A 78 3.79 -5.26 22.42
CA ASP A 78 3.14 -5.69 23.67
C ASP A 78 2.08 -6.81 23.47
N GLY A 79 1.82 -7.19 22.21
CA GLY A 79 0.79 -8.17 21.85
C GLY A 79 -0.61 -7.59 21.61
N SER A 80 -0.81 -6.28 21.70
CA SER A 80 -2.10 -5.66 21.34
C SER A 80 -2.39 -5.76 19.84
N LEU A 81 -3.66 -6.01 19.48
CA LEU A 81 -4.10 -6.17 18.09
C LEU A 81 -4.08 -4.81 17.35
N LEU A 82 -3.37 -4.77 16.22
CA LEU A 82 -3.37 -3.62 15.31
C LEU A 82 -4.38 -3.79 14.18
N ALA A 83 -4.42 -4.96 13.53
CA ALA A 83 -5.33 -5.22 12.42
C ALA A 83 -5.58 -6.71 12.20
N THR A 84 -6.77 -7.03 11.66
CA THR A 84 -7.15 -8.38 11.20
C THR A 84 -7.24 -8.41 9.68
N PHE A 85 -6.81 -9.50 9.04
CA PHE A 85 -6.87 -9.72 7.60
C PHE A 85 -7.58 -11.03 7.29
N TYR A 86 -8.62 -10.96 6.46
CA TYR A 86 -9.28 -12.15 5.90
C TYR A 86 -9.77 -11.90 4.46
N ALA A 87 -9.99 -12.98 3.71
CA ALA A 87 -10.75 -12.98 2.45
C ALA A 87 -12.27 -13.03 2.73
N ASP A 88 -13.11 -12.78 1.73
CA ASP A 88 -14.57 -12.86 1.88
C ASP A 88 -15.00 -14.29 2.31
N GLY A 89 -15.73 -14.40 3.42
CA GLY A 89 -16.05 -15.69 4.05
C GLY A 89 -14.91 -16.31 4.88
N GLY A 90 -13.76 -15.63 4.99
CA GLY A 90 -12.59 -16.02 5.77
C GLY A 90 -12.52 -15.42 7.17
N ASN A 91 -13.53 -14.65 7.62
CA ASN A 91 -13.63 -14.28 9.05
C ASN A 91 -14.01 -15.54 9.84
N ARG A 92 -12.96 -16.25 10.28
CA ARG A 92 -13.01 -17.61 10.82
C ARG A 92 -11.82 -17.81 11.77
N VAL A 93 -12.09 -18.54 12.84
CA VAL A 93 -11.12 -19.10 13.78
C VAL A 93 -11.44 -20.58 13.87
N VAL A 94 -10.48 -21.46 13.61
CA VAL A 94 -10.69 -22.91 13.71
C VAL A 94 -10.46 -23.37 15.14
N VAL A 95 -11.45 -24.06 15.72
CA VAL A 95 -11.35 -24.67 17.06
C VAL A 95 -11.70 -26.16 17.02
N PRO A 96 -11.00 -27.02 17.78
CA PRO A 96 -11.37 -28.43 17.91
C PRO A 96 -12.77 -28.63 18.49
N LEU A 97 -13.41 -29.77 18.20
CA LEU A 97 -14.80 -30.04 18.57
C LEU A 97 -15.03 -29.98 20.09
N ASP A 98 -14.04 -30.35 20.91
CA ASP A 98 -14.15 -30.31 22.36
C ASP A 98 -14.24 -28.88 22.93
N GLN A 99 -13.69 -27.89 22.22
CA GLN A 99 -13.81 -26.45 22.49
C GLN A 99 -15.12 -25.82 21.96
N ILE A 100 -16.05 -26.62 21.45
CA ILE A 100 -17.39 -26.15 21.04
C ILE A 100 -18.44 -26.68 22.03
N SER A 101 -19.29 -25.80 22.56
CA SER A 101 -20.32 -26.15 23.55
C SER A 101 -21.20 -27.31 23.06
N PRO A 102 -21.44 -28.35 23.89
CA PRO A 102 -22.39 -29.42 23.57
C PRO A 102 -23.77 -28.89 23.18
N ASN A 103 -24.19 -27.74 23.74
CA ASN A 103 -25.44 -27.09 23.36
C ASN A 103 -25.47 -26.73 21.87
N LEU A 104 -24.36 -26.24 21.30
CA LEU A 104 -24.29 -25.88 19.88
C LEU A 104 -24.19 -27.11 18.98
N ARG A 105 -23.42 -28.13 19.38
CA ARG A 105 -23.39 -29.43 18.68
C ARG A 105 -24.80 -30.00 18.57
N ASN A 106 -25.51 -30.07 19.70
CA ASN A 106 -26.88 -30.57 19.77
C ASN A 106 -27.88 -29.68 19.01
N ALA A 107 -27.76 -28.35 19.08
CA ALA A 107 -28.65 -27.42 18.38
C ALA A 107 -28.55 -27.57 16.85
N VAL A 108 -27.33 -27.75 16.31
CA VAL A 108 -27.08 -28.00 14.89
C VAL A 108 -27.63 -29.37 14.48
N ILE A 109 -27.31 -30.44 15.21
CA ILE A 109 -27.83 -31.80 14.95
C ILE A 109 -29.36 -31.80 14.97
N ALA A 110 -29.98 -31.27 16.04
CA ALA A 110 -31.42 -31.25 16.21
C ALA A 110 -32.17 -30.51 15.08
N THR A 111 -31.50 -29.57 14.42
CA THR A 111 -32.11 -28.67 13.44
C THR A 111 -31.86 -29.11 12.01
N GLU A 112 -30.62 -29.39 11.65
CA GLU A 112 -30.22 -29.64 10.26
C GLU A 112 -30.15 -31.15 9.95
N ASP A 113 -29.81 -32.01 10.92
CA ASP A 113 -29.63 -33.45 10.68
C ASP A 113 -29.84 -34.30 11.95
N ARG A 114 -31.12 -34.51 12.30
CA ARG A 114 -31.54 -35.17 13.56
C ARG A 114 -30.93 -36.56 13.80
N ARG A 115 -30.43 -37.20 12.73
CA ARG A 115 -29.89 -38.57 12.71
C ARG A 115 -28.46 -38.63 12.21
N PHE A 116 -27.72 -37.53 12.36
CA PHE A 116 -26.35 -37.41 11.90
C PHE A 116 -25.48 -38.62 12.28
N TYR A 117 -25.58 -39.15 13.50
CA TYR A 117 -24.82 -40.33 13.95
C TYR A 117 -25.35 -41.70 13.49
N GLU A 118 -26.56 -41.80 12.94
CA GLU A 118 -27.18 -43.08 12.50
C GLU A 118 -26.95 -43.41 11.02
N HIS A 119 -26.86 -42.39 10.16
CA HIS A 119 -26.82 -42.57 8.70
C HIS A 119 -25.39 -42.62 8.15
N ASN A 120 -25.24 -43.04 6.87
CA ASN A 120 -23.95 -43.12 6.17
C ASN A 120 -23.95 -42.18 4.95
N GLY A 121 -23.53 -40.93 5.15
CA GLY A 121 -23.46 -39.84 4.15
C GLY A 121 -24.82 -39.19 3.84
N VAL A 122 -25.87 -39.99 3.72
CA VAL A 122 -27.24 -39.56 3.38
C VAL A 122 -28.28 -40.22 4.29
N ASP A 123 -29.37 -39.51 4.62
CA ASP A 123 -30.55 -40.06 5.32
C ASP A 123 -31.68 -40.39 4.30
N PRO A 124 -31.90 -41.67 3.94
CA PRO A 124 -32.94 -42.06 2.97
C PRO A 124 -34.36 -41.85 3.50
N GLU A 125 -34.56 -42.01 4.81
CA GLU A 125 -35.84 -41.77 5.46
C GLU A 125 -36.11 -40.26 5.63
N GLY A 126 -35.06 -39.46 5.82
CA GLY A 126 -35.13 -38.00 5.80
C GLY A 126 -35.52 -37.45 4.43
N LEU A 127 -34.93 -38.01 3.37
CA LEU A 127 -35.32 -37.74 1.99
C LEU A 127 -36.78 -38.15 1.72
N ALA A 128 -37.20 -39.32 2.20
CA ALA A 128 -38.60 -39.78 2.08
C ALA A 128 -39.58 -38.89 2.86
N ARG A 129 -39.23 -38.48 4.09
CA ARG A 129 -40.01 -37.54 4.92
C ARG A 129 -40.19 -36.20 4.21
N ALA A 130 -39.11 -35.61 3.70
CA ALA A 130 -39.16 -34.36 2.96
C ALA A 130 -40.02 -34.47 1.69
N LEU A 131 -39.85 -35.54 0.90
CA LEU A 131 -40.67 -35.79 -0.29
C LEU A 131 -42.18 -35.88 0.05
N VAL A 132 -42.54 -36.56 1.14
CA VAL A 132 -43.95 -36.72 1.56
C VAL A 132 -44.55 -35.41 2.10
N GLN A 133 -43.81 -34.61 2.87
CA GLN A 133 -44.34 -33.33 3.37
C GLN A 133 -44.40 -32.24 2.30
N ASN A 134 -43.39 -32.17 1.42
CA ASN A 134 -43.31 -31.18 0.34
C ASN A 134 -44.33 -31.48 -0.78
N ALA A 135 -44.84 -32.72 -0.87
CA ALA A 135 -45.92 -33.10 -1.78
C ALA A 135 -47.33 -32.72 -1.27
N GLY A 136 -47.46 -32.18 -0.06
CA GLY A 136 -48.74 -31.89 0.59
C GLY A 136 -48.82 -30.54 1.33
N SER A 137 -47.81 -29.68 1.19
CA SER A 137 -47.77 -28.35 1.84
C SER A 137 -46.95 -27.35 1.02
N ASP A 138 -47.25 -26.05 1.15
CA ASP A 138 -46.48 -24.97 0.51
C ASP A 138 -45.11 -24.72 1.19
N SER A 139 -44.82 -25.42 2.29
CA SER A 139 -43.57 -25.33 3.05
C SER A 139 -42.58 -26.42 2.66
N GLN A 140 -41.39 -26.03 2.19
CA GLN A 140 -40.32 -26.98 1.85
C GLN A 140 -39.52 -27.38 3.10
N GLN A 141 -39.58 -28.66 3.50
CA GLN A 141 -38.58 -29.25 4.39
C GLN A 141 -37.31 -29.63 3.62
N GLY A 142 -36.15 -29.37 4.24
CA GLY A 142 -34.85 -29.78 3.73
C GLY A 142 -34.61 -31.29 3.82
N ALA A 143 -33.81 -31.80 2.88
CA ALA A 143 -33.45 -33.21 2.73
C ALA A 143 -31.93 -33.45 2.70
N SER A 144 -31.14 -32.49 3.18
CA SER A 144 -29.66 -32.52 3.14
C SER A 144 -29.09 -32.82 4.52
N THR A 145 -28.07 -33.69 4.59
CA THR A 145 -27.34 -34.03 5.82
C THR A 145 -26.25 -33.00 6.17
N ILE A 146 -25.76 -33.01 7.41
CA ILE A 146 -24.61 -32.17 7.83
C ILE A 146 -23.39 -32.45 6.94
N THR A 147 -23.11 -33.72 6.64
CA THR A 147 -22.03 -34.16 5.74
C THR A 147 -22.16 -33.54 4.34
N GLN A 148 -23.38 -33.46 3.80
CA GLN A 148 -23.66 -32.84 2.52
C GLN A 148 -23.46 -31.32 2.54
N GLN A 149 -23.91 -30.65 3.60
CA GLN A 149 -23.69 -29.21 3.77
C GLN A 149 -22.20 -28.90 3.97
N TYR A 150 -21.46 -29.73 4.70
CA TYR A 150 -20.02 -29.61 4.89
C TYR A 150 -19.28 -29.65 3.55
N ILE A 151 -19.56 -30.65 2.70
CA ILE A 151 -18.99 -30.76 1.36
C ILE A 151 -19.31 -29.55 0.49
N LYS A 152 -20.54 -29.04 0.53
CA LYS A 152 -20.90 -27.80 -0.18
C LYS A 152 -20.02 -26.64 0.27
N ASN A 153 -19.84 -26.46 1.57
CA ASN A 153 -19.07 -25.34 2.12
C ASN A 153 -17.57 -25.49 1.83
N VAL A 154 -17.01 -26.71 1.89
CA VAL A 154 -15.61 -26.98 1.50
C VAL A 154 -15.37 -26.68 0.02
N LEU A 155 -16.27 -27.09 -0.87
CA LEU A 155 -16.15 -26.78 -2.30
C LEU A 155 -16.25 -25.27 -2.59
N ILE A 156 -17.04 -24.52 -1.81
CA ILE A 156 -17.09 -23.06 -1.89
C ILE A 156 -15.79 -22.43 -1.36
N ASP A 157 -15.26 -22.88 -0.22
CA ASP A 157 -13.99 -22.38 0.34
C ASP A 157 -12.81 -22.69 -0.60
N GLN A 158 -12.80 -23.86 -1.22
CA GLN A 158 -11.80 -24.26 -2.22
C GLN A 158 -11.90 -23.45 -3.52
N GLY A 159 -13.11 -23.18 -4.01
CA GLY A 159 -13.31 -22.30 -5.17
C GLY A 159 -12.91 -20.85 -4.88
N ILE A 160 -13.18 -20.35 -3.66
CA ILE A 160 -12.65 -19.07 -3.18
C ILE A 160 -11.12 -19.13 -3.14
N ALA A 161 -10.54 -20.19 -2.58
CA ALA A 161 -9.09 -20.38 -2.44
C ALA A 161 -8.37 -20.35 -3.80
N SER A 162 -8.82 -21.12 -4.78
CA SER A 162 -8.24 -21.12 -6.14
C SER A 162 -8.60 -19.88 -6.98
N GLY A 163 -9.57 -19.08 -6.54
CA GLY A 163 -10.17 -18.02 -7.36
C GLY A 163 -11.00 -18.55 -8.53
N ASP A 164 -11.42 -19.81 -8.47
CA ASP A 164 -12.23 -20.51 -9.46
C ASP A 164 -13.72 -20.23 -9.22
N GLU A 165 -14.19 -19.13 -9.80
CA GLU A 165 -15.59 -18.69 -9.74
C GLU A 165 -16.56 -19.71 -10.40
N GLU A 166 -16.08 -20.54 -11.33
CA GLU A 166 -16.88 -21.64 -11.92
C GLU A 166 -17.07 -22.77 -10.90
N ALA A 167 -16.04 -23.13 -10.13
CA ALA A 167 -16.17 -24.08 -9.02
C ALA A 167 -17.04 -23.56 -7.86
N ILE A 168 -16.96 -22.26 -7.52
CA ILE A 168 -17.85 -21.63 -6.52
C ILE A 168 -19.31 -21.77 -6.95
N GLU A 169 -19.63 -21.41 -8.19
CA GLU A 169 -21.03 -21.42 -8.64
C GLU A 169 -21.52 -22.84 -8.91
N ALA A 170 -20.68 -23.74 -9.42
CA ALA A 170 -20.99 -25.18 -9.51
C ALA A 170 -21.19 -25.84 -8.14
N ALA A 171 -20.74 -25.25 -7.03
CA ALA A 171 -21.06 -25.67 -5.66
C ALA A 171 -22.36 -25.04 -5.12
N ARG A 172 -22.87 -23.98 -5.75
CA ARG A 172 -24.11 -23.26 -5.37
C ARG A 172 -25.33 -23.64 -6.21
N GLU A 173 -25.13 -23.95 -7.50
CA GLU A 173 -26.14 -24.13 -8.55
C GLU A 173 -27.37 -24.94 -8.11
N ALA A 174 -28.53 -24.32 -8.09
CA ALA A 174 -29.75 -24.90 -7.53
C ALA A 174 -30.68 -25.52 -8.60
N ASP A 175 -30.58 -25.07 -9.86
CA ASP A 175 -31.64 -25.17 -10.84
C ASP A 175 -31.28 -26.04 -12.07
N GLY A 176 -32.31 -26.34 -12.88
CA GLY A 176 -32.14 -27.00 -14.17
C GLY A 176 -31.53 -28.40 -14.08
N ALA A 177 -30.77 -28.79 -15.12
CA ALA A 177 -30.08 -30.09 -15.16
C ALA A 177 -28.81 -30.11 -14.28
N GLU A 178 -28.24 -28.95 -14.01
CA GLU A 178 -26.94 -28.78 -13.35
C GLU A 178 -27.08 -28.79 -11.82
N GLY A 179 -28.18 -28.27 -11.27
CA GLY A 179 -28.54 -28.49 -9.86
C GLY A 179 -28.74 -29.97 -9.50
N TYR A 180 -29.29 -30.78 -10.42
CA TYR A 180 -29.39 -32.24 -10.22
C TYR A 180 -28.02 -32.93 -10.29
N SER A 181 -27.16 -32.58 -11.25
CA SER A 181 -25.82 -33.19 -11.35
C SER A 181 -24.93 -32.79 -10.15
N ARG A 182 -25.03 -31.54 -9.67
CA ARG A 182 -24.42 -31.08 -8.42
C ARG A 182 -24.91 -31.89 -7.23
N LYS A 183 -26.22 -32.05 -7.03
CA LYS A 183 -26.74 -32.82 -5.87
C LYS A 183 -26.35 -34.31 -5.94
N LEU A 184 -26.22 -34.89 -7.13
CA LEU A 184 -25.69 -36.25 -7.32
C LEU A 184 -24.19 -36.34 -6.98
N ARG A 185 -23.37 -35.34 -7.37
CA ARG A 185 -21.96 -35.21 -6.95
C ARG A 185 -21.85 -35.08 -5.42
N GLU A 186 -22.67 -34.24 -4.82
CA GLU A 186 -22.76 -34.03 -3.36
C GLU A 186 -23.09 -35.33 -2.60
N ILE A 187 -24.01 -36.15 -3.13
CA ILE A 187 -24.32 -37.50 -2.62
C ILE A 187 -23.12 -38.46 -2.77
N LYS A 188 -22.48 -38.51 -3.95
CA LYS A 188 -21.30 -39.37 -4.21
C LYS A 188 -20.18 -39.05 -3.22
N LEU A 189 -19.88 -37.75 -3.04
CA LEU A 189 -18.85 -37.28 -2.13
C LEU A 189 -19.21 -37.54 -0.66
N ALA A 190 -20.46 -37.35 -0.22
CA ALA A 190 -20.87 -37.61 1.18
C ALA A 190 -20.69 -39.09 1.57
N ILE A 191 -20.98 -40.01 0.65
CA ILE A 191 -20.80 -41.46 0.83
C ILE A 191 -19.31 -41.87 0.75
N SER A 192 -18.45 -41.07 0.11
CA SER A 192 -17.00 -41.27 0.17
C SER A 192 -16.40 -40.71 1.46
N LEU A 193 -16.79 -39.50 1.87
CA LEU A 193 -16.18 -38.77 2.99
C LEU A 193 -16.34 -39.52 4.32
N GLU A 194 -17.52 -40.07 4.60
CA GLU A 194 -17.78 -40.85 5.82
C GLU A 194 -17.11 -42.24 5.87
N LYS A 195 -16.37 -42.64 4.83
CA LYS A 195 -15.49 -43.83 4.89
C LYS A 195 -14.08 -43.51 5.39
N VAL A 196 -13.71 -42.23 5.43
CA VAL A 196 -12.35 -41.77 5.74
C VAL A 196 -12.31 -40.75 6.89
N TYR A 197 -13.38 -40.00 7.13
CA TYR A 197 -13.57 -39.17 8.31
C TYR A 197 -14.66 -39.72 9.23
N SER A 198 -14.44 -39.62 10.53
CA SER A 198 -15.46 -39.91 11.55
C SER A 198 -16.55 -38.83 11.58
N LYS A 199 -17.71 -39.16 12.19
CA LYS A 199 -18.81 -38.21 12.40
C LYS A 199 -18.36 -36.97 13.18
N ASP A 200 -17.52 -37.14 14.20
CA ASP A 200 -17.04 -36.02 15.01
C ASP A 200 -16.13 -35.08 14.20
N GLN A 201 -15.24 -35.62 13.35
CA GLN A 201 -14.42 -34.79 12.44
C GLN A 201 -15.25 -34.05 11.38
N ILE A 202 -16.35 -34.65 10.90
CA ILE A 202 -17.26 -34.01 9.95
C ILE A 202 -18.09 -32.92 10.64
N LEU A 203 -18.49 -33.13 11.90
CA LEU A 203 -19.18 -32.13 12.71
C LEU A 203 -18.25 -30.97 13.09
N GLU A 204 -17.00 -31.26 13.46
CA GLU A 204 -15.92 -30.29 13.68
C GLU A 204 -15.68 -29.44 12.43
N GLY A 205 -15.49 -30.08 11.28
CA GLY A 205 -15.34 -29.40 10.00
C GLY A 205 -16.54 -28.53 9.65
N TYR A 206 -17.77 -29.04 9.82
CA TYR A 206 -19.00 -28.27 9.59
C TYR A 206 -19.10 -27.04 10.49
N LEU A 207 -18.90 -27.22 11.81
CA LEU A 207 -18.97 -26.15 12.80
C LEU A 207 -17.88 -25.10 12.61
N ASN A 208 -16.76 -25.42 11.97
CA ASN A 208 -15.71 -24.45 11.64
C ASN A 208 -15.88 -23.77 10.27
N ILE A 209 -16.63 -24.35 9.32
CA ILE A 209 -16.77 -23.79 7.96
C ILE A 209 -18.15 -23.18 7.64
N ALA A 210 -19.21 -23.56 8.36
CA ALA A 210 -20.56 -23.10 8.07
C ALA A 210 -20.75 -21.61 8.37
N GLN A 211 -21.62 -20.95 7.62
CA GLN A 211 -21.92 -19.53 7.82
C GLN A 211 -22.90 -19.33 8.98
N PHE A 212 -22.40 -18.85 10.11
CA PHE A 212 -23.18 -18.59 11.31
C PHE A 212 -23.61 -17.12 11.45
N SER A 213 -23.12 -16.22 10.60
CA SER A 213 -23.52 -14.81 10.53
C SER A 213 -23.22 -14.19 9.16
N ILE A 214 -23.80 -13.04 8.83
CA ILE A 214 -23.46 -12.28 7.62
C ILE A 214 -21.97 -11.89 7.65
N GLY A 215 -21.18 -12.44 6.72
CA GLY A 215 -19.74 -12.19 6.63
C GLY A 215 -18.84 -13.04 7.54
N THR A 216 -19.39 -13.86 8.44
CA THR A 216 -18.62 -14.64 9.43
C THR A 216 -18.93 -16.13 9.36
N ASN A 217 -17.88 -16.94 9.24
CA ASN A 217 -17.94 -18.38 9.05
C ASN A 217 -17.20 -19.10 10.19
N GLY A 218 -17.74 -20.23 10.64
CA GLY A 218 -17.26 -20.95 11.81
C GLY A 218 -17.85 -20.43 13.14
N ALA A 219 -18.00 -21.36 14.08
CA ALA A 219 -18.71 -21.13 15.34
C ALA A 219 -18.01 -20.08 16.22
N GLU A 220 -16.72 -20.26 16.52
CA GLU A 220 -15.95 -19.38 17.42
C GLU A 220 -15.95 -17.91 16.96
N ALA A 221 -15.71 -17.67 15.67
CA ALA A 221 -15.74 -16.32 15.11
C ALA A 221 -17.13 -15.67 15.22
N ALA A 222 -18.21 -16.44 15.01
CA ALA A 222 -19.57 -15.94 15.14
C ALA A 222 -19.99 -15.73 16.60
N THR A 223 -19.49 -16.51 17.55
CA THR A 223 -19.81 -16.34 18.99
C THR A 223 -19.04 -15.19 19.61
N GLN A 224 -17.80 -14.95 19.17
CA GLN A 224 -17.08 -13.72 19.47
C GLN A 224 -17.83 -12.50 18.89
N TYR A 225 -18.28 -12.58 17.63
CA TYR A 225 -19.04 -11.51 16.97
C TYR A 225 -20.37 -11.17 17.68
N TYR A 226 -21.19 -12.17 18.01
CA TYR A 226 -22.50 -11.94 18.63
C TYR A 226 -22.45 -11.62 20.13
N PHE A 227 -21.56 -12.29 20.88
CA PHE A 227 -21.64 -12.34 22.35
C PHE A 227 -20.35 -11.90 23.06
N GLY A 228 -19.22 -11.78 22.35
CA GLY A 228 -17.90 -11.61 22.96
C GLY A 228 -17.42 -12.84 23.76
N LYS A 229 -17.89 -14.05 23.39
CA LYS A 229 -17.63 -15.32 24.10
C LYS A 229 -17.03 -16.37 23.17
N SER A 230 -16.31 -17.34 23.75
CA SER A 230 -15.94 -18.56 23.03
C SER A 230 -17.15 -19.47 22.79
N ALA A 231 -17.12 -20.22 21.69
CA ALA A 231 -18.08 -21.24 21.36
C ALA A 231 -18.17 -22.35 22.42
N ALA A 232 -17.16 -22.51 23.28
CA ALA A 232 -17.16 -23.43 24.43
C ALA A 232 -18.25 -23.10 25.47
N GLU A 233 -18.61 -21.82 25.63
CA GLU A 233 -19.33 -21.31 26.80
C GLU A 233 -20.84 -21.08 26.57
N LEU A 234 -21.37 -21.45 25.38
CA LEU A 234 -22.74 -21.10 25.00
C LEU A 234 -23.81 -21.80 25.83
N THR A 235 -24.78 -21.01 26.30
CA THR A 235 -26.07 -21.47 26.85
C THR A 235 -26.97 -22.07 25.76
N PRO A 236 -28.04 -22.80 26.11
CA PRO A 236 -29.00 -23.31 25.13
C PRO A 236 -29.63 -22.22 24.24
N ALA A 237 -29.91 -21.03 24.79
CA ALA A 237 -30.47 -19.90 24.04
C ALA A 237 -29.50 -19.39 22.96
N GLU A 238 -28.23 -19.19 23.34
CA GLU A 238 -27.17 -18.70 22.44
C GLU A 238 -26.83 -19.73 21.36
N ALA A 239 -26.70 -21.00 21.76
CA ALA A 239 -26.49 -22.12 20.85
C ALA A 239 -27.62 -22.27 19.84
N ALA A 240 -28.88 -22.19 20.28
CA ALA A 240 -30.05 -22.27 19.41
C ALA A 240 -30.20 -21.05 18.48
N LEU A 241 -29.73 -19.87 18.91
CA LEU A 241 -29.69 -18.68 18.07
C LEU A 241 -28.67 -18.88 16.95
N VAL A 242 -27.42 -19.20 17.29
CA VAL A 242 -26.31 -19.45 16.35
C VAL A 242 -26.67 -20.56 15.35
N ALA A 243 -27.12 -21.73 15.82
CA ALA A 243 -27.58 -22.83 14.95
C ALA A 243 -28.84 -22.48 14.14
N GLY A 244 -29.61 -21.49 14.57
CA GLY A 244 -30.74 -20.96 13.82
C GLY A 244 -30.34 -20.24 12.53
N VAL A 245 -29.21 -19.52 12.54
CA VAL A 245 -28.78 -18.61 11.46
C VAL A 245 -28.32 -19.34 10.20
N THR A 246 -27.67 -20.50 10.32
CA THR A 246 -27.06 -21.26 9.20
C THR A 246 -28.01 -21.54 8.04
N ASN A 247 -29.29 -21.73 8.35
CA ASN A 247 -30.36 -22.03 7.40
C ASN A 247 -30.69 -20.87 6.45
N GLY A 248 -30.27 -19.65 6.78
CA GLY A 248 -30.42 -18.46 5.94
C GLY A 248 -29.87 -17.21 6.63
N PRO A 249 -28.54 -16.98 6.62
CA PRO A 249 -27.93 -15.89 7.38
C PRO A 249 -28.46 -14.50 7.01
N GLY A 250 -28.71 -14.26 5.72
CA GLY A 250 -29.33 -13.01 5.26
C GLY A 250 -30.75 -12.73 5.77
N ILE A 251 -31.42 -13.72 6.36
CA ILE A 251 -32.80 -13.65 6.91
C ILE A 251 -32.77 -13.66 8.44
N TYR A 252 -32.00 -14.57 9.03
CA TYR A 252 -32.06 -14.90 10.46
C TYR A 252 -30.95 -14.27 11.32
N ASP A 253 -29.99 -13.56 10.74
CA ASP A 253 -28.97 -12.85 11.52
C ASP A 253 -29.59 -11.71 12.37
N PRO A 254 -29.47 -11.74 13.71
CA PRO A 254 -30.08 -10.75 14.59
C PRO A 254 -29.45 -9.34 14.49
N THR A 255 -28.21 -9.20 13.98
CA THR A 255 -27.56 -7.88 13.85
C THR A 255 -28.21 -6.96 12.82
N ARG A 256 -29.13 -7.50 12.00
CA ARG A 256 -30.05 -6.73 11.14
C ARG A 256 -30.97 -5.78 11.94
N GLY A 257 -31.12 -5.99 13.24
CA GLY A 257 -31.67 -5.02 14.17
C GLY A 257 -33.20 -4.97 14.29
N ALA A 258 -33.69 -3.89 14.89
CA ALA A 258 -35.03 -3.80 15.47
C ALA A 258 -36.19 -3.55 14.48
N ALA A 259 -35.93 -3.48 13.17
CA ALA A 259 -36.98 -3.28 12.15
C ALA A 259 -37.74 -4.59 11.83
N ASP A 260 -37.01 -5.71 11.77
CA ASP A 260 -37.54 -7.04 11.43
C ASP A 260 -36.67 -8.20 11.97
N GLY A 261 -35.34 -8.04 11.93
CA GLY A 261 -34.34 -9.07 12.24
C GLY A 261 -34.51 -9.76 13.59
N TYR A 262 -34.78 -9.03 14.67
CA TYR A 262 -35.02 -9.63 15.99
C TYR A 262 -36.25 -10.55 16.04
N GLN A 263 -37.30 -10.27 15.26
CA GLN A 263 -38.48 -11.14 15.23
C GLN A 263 -38.20 -12.44 14.46
N ALA A 264 -37.55 -12.35 13.29
CA ALA A 264 -37.21 -13.52 12.48
C ALA A 264 -36.21 -14.45 13.20
N SER A 265 -35.17 -13.87 13.81
CA SER A 265 -34.16 -14.60 14.60
C SER A 265 -34.76 -15.25 15.85
N THR A 266 -35.64 -14.57 16.60
CA THR A 266 -36.35 -15.14 17.75
C THR A 266 -37.21 -16.34 17.33
N GLN A 267 -38.06 -16.20 16.32
CA GLN A 267 -38.90 -17.30 15.83
C GLN A 267 -38.09 -18.50 15.33
N ARG A 268 -36.93 -18.25 14.70
CA ARG A 268 -36.01 -19.30 14.24
C ARG A 268 -35.31 -19.99 15.43
N ARG A 269 -34.77 -19.24 16.40
CA ARG A 269 -34.19 -19.77 17.64
C ARG A 269 -35.19 -20.63 18.41
N ASP A 270 -36.41 -20.16 18.59
CA ASP A 270 -37.43 -20.87 19.37
C ASP A 270 -37.86 -22.17 18.67
N THR A 271 -37.80 -22.19 17.33
CA THR A 271 -37.94 -23.43 16.52
C THR A 271 -36.78 -24.40 16.73
N VAL A 272 -35.55 -23.92 16.91
CA VAL A 272 -34.38 -24.76 17.25
C VAL A 272 -34.51 -25.31 18.68
N LEU A 273 -34.82 -24.46 19.66
CA LEU A 273 -35.08 -24.87 21.05
C LEU A 273 -36.17 -25.95 21.12
N ALA A 274 -37.26 -25.81 20.37
CA ALA A 274 -38.34 -26.79 20.34
C ALA A 274 -37.89 -28.15 19.76
N ARG A 275 -36.99 -28.15 18.77
CA ARG A 275 -36.38 -29.37 18.22
C ARG A 275 -35.39 -30.01 19.19
N MET A 276 -34.66 -29.23 19.97
CA MET A 276 -33.76 -29.73 21.02
C MET A 276 -34.56 -30.42 22.13
N LEU A 277 -35.71 -29.84 22.52
CA LEU A 277 -36.63 -30.41 23.51
C LEU A 277 -37.31 -31.71 23.00
N ASP A 278 -37.81 -31.73 21.76
CA ASP A 278 -38.40 -32.93 21.10
C ASP A 278 -37.42 -34.11 20.96
N GLN A 279 -36.11 -33.83 21.05
CA GLN A 279 -35.01 -34.80 20.96
C GLN A 279 -34.30 -35.02 22.30
N GLU A 280 -34.89 -34.58 23.42
CA GLU A 280 -34.38 -34.75 24.79
C GLU A 280 -32.97 -34.16 25.03
N PHE A 281 -32.49 -33.26 24.16
CA PHE A 281 -31.19 -32.57 24.30
C PHE A 281 -31.20 -31.45 25.35
N ILE A 282 -32.38 -30.93 25.72
CA ILE A 282 -32.60 -29.96 26.80
C ILE A 282 -33.87 -30.33 27.57
N THR A 283 -33.95 -29.91 28.83
CA THR A 283 -35.15 -30.04 29.65
C THR A 283 -36.21 -28.97 29.33
N GLN A 284 -37.44 -29.18 29.80
CA GLN A 284 -38.50 -28.16 29.72
C GLN A 284 -38.13 -26.87 30.46
N GLU A 285 -37.42 -26.97 31.59
CA GLU A 285 -36.99 -25.80 32.38
C GLU A 285 -35.95 -24.95 31.62
N GLU A 286 -35.00 -25.60 30.95
CA GLU A 286 -34.03 -24.94 30.07
C GLU A 286 -34.69 -24.34 28.82
N TYR A 287 -35.68 -25.02 28.24
CA TYR A 287 -36.47 -24.50 27.12
C TYR A 287 -37.25 -23.23 27.53
N ASP A 288 -37.99 -23.29 28.64
CA ASP A 288 -38.81 -22.17 29.14
C ASP A 288 -37.92 -20.94 29.46
N ALA A 289 -36.76 -21.15 30.08
CA ALA A 289 -35.78 -20.10 30.36
C ALA A 289 -35.12 -19.53 29.09
N ALA A 290 -34.79 -20.38 28.11
CA ALA A 290 -34.14 -19.97 26.87
C ALA A 290 -35.09 -19.14 25.97
N VAL A 291 -36.36 -19.54 25.86
CA VAL A 291 -37.38 -18.77 25.12
C VAL A 291 -37.66 -17.43 25.79
N ALA A 292 -37.70 -17.38 27.13
CA ALA A 292 -37.93 -16.15 27.90
C ALA A 292 -36.81 -15.09 27.77
N THR A 293 -35.62 -15.44 27.30
CA THR A 293 -34.51 -14.51 27.08
C THR A 293 -34.73 -13.73 25.77
N PRO A 294 -34.68 -12.38 25.73
CA PRO A 294 -34.83 -11.64 24.47
C PRO A 294 -33.57 -11.69 23.59
N VAL A 295 -33.73 -11.96 22.28
CA VAL A 295 -32.59 -11.98 21.33
C VAL A 295 -31.86 -10.64 21.26
N ALA A 296 -32.57 -9.52 21.39
CA ALA A 296 -31.97 -8.18 21.39
C ALA A 296 -30.99 -7.98 22.57
N ASP A 297 -31.29 -8.55 23.75
CA ASP A 297 -30.42 -8.46 24.93
C ASP A 297 -29.17 -9.35 24.77
N MET A 298 -29.33 -10.50 24.09
CA MET A 298 -28.23 -11.44 23.82
C MET A 298 -27.15 -10.82 22.93
N VAL A 299 -27.54 -10.07 21.89
CA VAL A 299 -26.60 -9.47 20.91
C VAL A 299 -26.37 -7.96 21.10
N ALA A 300 -26.74 -7.41 22.27
CA ALA A 300 -26.65 -5.98 22.55
C ALA A 300 -25.22 -5.40 22.45
N ASN A 301 -24.19 -6.25 22.56
CA ASN A 301 -22.77 -5.89 22.47
C ASN A 301 -22.09 -6.44 21.19
N ALA A 302 -22.84 -6.84 20.16
CA ALA A 302 -22.26 -7.43 18.96
C ALA A 302 -21.39 -6.41 18.18
N THR A 303 -20.08 -6.70 18.06
CA THR A 303 -19.10 -5.80 17.43
C THR A 303 -18.52 -6.41 16.17
N SER A 304 -18.72 -5.77 15.01
CA SER A 304 -18.03 -6.16 13.78
C SER A 304 -16.52 -6.01 13.93
N THR A 305 -15.79 -7.07 13.59
CA THR A 305 -14.33 -7.00 13.41
C THR A 305 -14.08 -6.25 12.09
N PRO A 306 -13.52 -5.03 12.08
CA PRO A 306 -13.24 -4.33 10.85
C PRO A 306 -11.89 -4.81 10.28
N VAL A 307 -11.68 -4.66 8.98
CA VAL A 307 -10.61 -5.36 8.25
C VAL A 307 -9.50 -4.42 7.83
N GLY A 308 -8.25 -4.86 8.02
CA GLY A 308 -7.06 -4.14 7.57
C GLY A 308 -6.70 -2.91 8.41
N CYS A 309 -5.71 -2.17 7.92
CA CYS A 309 -4.96 -1.20 8.74
C CYS A 309 -5.70 0.07 9.15
N SER A 310 -6.87 0.37 8.58
CA SER A 310 -7.75 1.44 9.07
C SER A 310 -8.22 1.22 10.51
N THR A 311 -8.16 -0.01 11.01
CA THR A 311 -8.49 -0.36 12.40
C THR A 311 -7.40 -0.02 13.41
N ALA A 312 -6.15 0.11 12.99
CA ALA A 312 -5.00 0.31 13.88
C ALA A 312 -4.89 1.72 14.46
N GLY A 313 -5.88 2.59 14.23
CA GLY A 313 -5.92 3.98 14.71
C GLY A 313 -4.66 4.76 14.33
N ILE A 314 -3.96 5.31 15.33
CA ILE A 314 -2.70 6.05 15.11
C ILE A 314 -1.55 5.19 14.55
N SER A 315 -1.69 3.86 14.54
CA SER A 315 -0.73 2.91 13.98
C SER A 315 -1.07 2.46 12.55
N ALA A 316 -2.11 3.01 11.91
CA ALA A 316 -2.57 2.61 10.58
C ALA A 316 -1.47 2.67 9.50
N TYR A 317 -0.69 3.75 9.46
CA TYR A 317 0.45 3.89 8.52
C TYR A 317 1.57 2.88 8.78
N PHE A 318 1.80 2.50 10.04
CA PHE A 318 2.77 1.46 10.38
C PHE A 318 2.26 0.07 10.02
N CYS A 319 0.98 -0.22 10.27
CA CYS A 319 0.34 -1.46 9.82
C CYS A 319 0.41 -1.59 8.28
N GLU A 320 0.14 -0.51 7.53
CA GLU A 320 0.26 -0.49 6.07
C GLU A 320 1.71 -0.74 5.63
N TYR A 321 2.68 -0.16 6.33
CA TYR A 321 4.11 -0.42 6.10
C TYR A 321 4.46 -1.90 6.34
N VAL A 322 4.06 -2.50 7.46
CA VAL A 322 4.22 -3.95 7.74
C VAL A 322 3.54 -4.81 6.67
N THR A 323 2.33 -4.45 6.26
CA THR A 323 1.57 -5.16 5.22
C THR A 323 2.31 -5.16 3.89
N ASN A 324 2.88 -4.02 3.47
CA ASN A 324 3.67 -3.95 2.25
C ASN A 324 5.01 -4.69 2.37
N VAL A 325 5.67 -4.67 3.54
CA VAL A 325 6.88 -5.47 3.82
C VAL A 325 6.60 -6.98 3.70
N LEU A 326 5.56 -7.48 4.37
CA LEU A 326 5.12 -8.89 4.28
C LEU A 326 4.90 -9.34 2.83
N ILE A 327 4.29 -8.47 2.02
CA ILE A 327 3.90 -8.75 0.64
C ILE A 327 5.09 -8.70 -0.33
N LYS A 328 6.03 -7.77 -0.15
CA LYS A 328 7.07 -7.47 -1.15
C LYS A 328 8.39 -8.18 -0.88
N ASP A 329 8.73 -8.38 0.39
CA ASP A 329 9.98 -9.02 0.77
C ASP A 329 9.84 -10.56 0.80
N GLY A 330 8.62 -11.07 0.54
CA GLY A 330 8.35 -12.49 0.31
C GLY A 330 8.13 -13.35 1.55
N TYR A 331 7.84 -12.74 2.71
CA TYR A 331 7.67 -13.43 4.00
C TYR A 331 6.64 -14.57 3.99
N LEU A 332 5.59 -14.48 3.16
CA LEU A 332 4.44 -15.39 3.18
C LEU A 332 4.22 -16.12 1.83
N GLY A 333 5.08 -15.92 0.83
CA GLY A 333 4.92 -16.46 -0.51
C GLY A 333 5.95 -15.95 -1.51
N ALA A 334 6.21 -16.71 -2.58
CA ALA A 334 7.26 -16.41 -3.56
C ALA A 334 6.94 -15.22 -4.49
N THR A 335 5.69 -14.73 -4.47
CA THR A 335 5.20 -13.57 -5.20
C THR A 335 4.34 -12.67 -4.31
N GLU A 336 4.17 -11.40 -4.70
CA GLU A 336 3.24 -10.49 -4.02
C GLU A 336 1.80 -11.03 -4.00
N ALA A 337 1.39 -11.78 -5.03
CA ALA A 337 0.04 -12.34 -5.11
C ALA A 337 -0.17 -13.45 -4.08
N GLU A 338 0.76 -14.40 -4.01
CA GLU A 338 0.76 -15.47 -2.99
C GLU A 338 0.85 -14.89 -1.58
N SER A 339 1.72 -13.90 -1.35
CA SER A 339 1.86 -13.28 -0.02
C SER A 339 0.61 -12.49 0.42
N ARG A 340 -0.08 -11.81 -0.50
CA ARG A 340 -1.39 -11.17 -0.23
C ARG A 340 -2.47 -12.19 0.13
N ASP A 341 -2.43 -13.36 -0.50
CA ASP A 341 -3.43 -14.42 -0.31
C ASP A 341 -3.19 -15.17 1.00
N ALA A 342 -1.93 -15.55 1.25
CA ALA A 342 -1.45 -16.11 2.50
C ALA A 342 -1.79 -15.21 3.69
N LEU A 343 -1.56 -13.89 3.61
CA LEU A 343 -1.96 -12.93 4.65
C LEU A 343 -3.48 -12.93 4.92
N ARG A 344 -4.32 -13.23 3.92
CA ARG A 344 -5.79 -13.20 4.03
C ARG A 344 -6.44 -14.56 4.36
N ARG A 345 -5.67 -15.65 4.42
CA ARG A 345 -6.20 -17.02 4.52
C ARG A 345 -5.37 -17.97 5.37
N GLY A 346 -4.13 -17.62 5.69
CA GLY A 346 -3.14 -18.51 6.28
C GLY A 346 -3.32 -18.78 7.78
N GLY A 347 -4.00 -17.88 8.51
CA GLY A 347 -4.09 -17.95 9.98
C GLY A 347 -2.86 -17.40 10.70
N TYR A 348 -2.14 -16.45 10.11
CA TYR A 348 -0.85 -15.99 10.65
C TYR A 348 -1.00 -15.02 11.82
N THR A 349 -0.17 -15.18 12.85
CA THR A 349 0.08 -14.17 13.88
C THR A 349 1.38 -13.44 13.57
N ILE A 350 1.32 -12.18 13.15
CA ILE A 350 2.49 -11.34 12.86
C ILE A 350 2.78 -10.44 14.05
N ARG A 351 3.95 -10.59 14.69
CA ARG A 351 4.43 -9.72 15.77
C ARG A 351 5.33 -8.63 15.19
N THR A 352 5.13 -7.39 15.61
CA THR A 352 5.84 -6.23 15.08
C THR A 352 6.76 -5.56 16.11
N THR A 353 7.46 -4.51 15.69
CA THR A 353 8.39 -3.72 16.52
C THR A 353 7.75 -2.49 17.19
N ILE A 354 6.50 -2.14 16.84
CA ILE A 354 5.89 -0.89 17.31
C ILE A 354 5.54 -0.96 18.80
N ASP A 355 5.91 0.08 19.54
CA ASP A 355 5.61 0.26 20.95
C ASP A 355 4.40 1.20 21.10
N PRO A 356 3.23 0.74 21.57
CA PRO A 356 2.03 1.58 21.63
C PRO A 356 2.17 2.82 22.53
N VAL A 357 2.99 2.75 23.57
CA VAL A 357 3.23 3.88 24.48
C VAL A 357 4.06 4.95 23.78
N ARG A 358 5.16 4.56 23.12
CA ARG A 358 6.00 5.49 22.34
C ARG A 358 5.28 6.01 21.09
N GLN A 359 4.45 5.18 20.46
CA GLN A 359 3.58 5.57 19.34
C GLN A 359 2.61 6.69 19.75
N GLN A 360 1.91 6.55 20.89
CA GLN A 360 1.04 7.60 21.42
C GLN A 360 1.83 8.86 21.79
N GLN A 361 2.96 8.71 22.51
CA GLN A 361 3.83 9.84 22.86
C GLN A 361 4.34 10.60 21.63
N ALA A 362 4.62 9.91 20.51
CA ALA A 362 5.00 10.52 19.25
C ALA A 362 3.85 11.30 18.63
N MET A 363 2.64 10.71 18.57
CA MET A 363 1.44 11.38 18.04
C MET A 363 1.12 12.64 18.86
N ASP A 364 1.06 12.54 20.19
CA ASP A 364 0.77 13.65 21.09
C ASP A 364 1.73 14.83 20.87
N SER A 365 3.04 14.52 20.78
CA SER A 365 4.10 15.53 20.61
C SER A 365 4.05 16.19 19.23
N LEU A 366 3.59 15.46 18.20
CA LEU A 366 3.39 15.97 16.85
C LEU A 366 2.16 16.90 16.78
N VAL A 367 0.98 16.41 17.15
CA VAL A 367 -0.28 17.16 17.00
C VAL A 367 -0.39 18.35 17.95
N ALA A 368 0.32 18.31 19.09
CA ALA A 368 0.43 19.47 20.00
C ALA A 368 1.21 20.65 19.38
N GLN A 369 1.88 20.49 18.23
CA GLN A 369 2.52 21.57 17.48
C GLN A 369 1.97 21.73 16.06
N ILE A 370 1.54 20.64 15.42
CA ILE A 370 1.02 20.60 14.06
C ILE A 370 -0.32 19.83 14.05
N PRO A 371 -1.44 20.44 14.48
CA PRO A 371 -2.75 19.77 14.45
C PRO A 371 -3.13 19.36 13.02
N GLU A 372 -3.88 18.26 12.87
CA GLU A 372 -4.32 17.77 11.55
C GLU A 372 -5.15 18.84 10.82
N ASN A 373 -6.30 19.20 11.38
CA ASN A 373 -7.24 20.18 10.84
C ASN A 373 -7.17 21.50 11.63
N ASP A 374 -6.02 22.16 11.65
CA ASP A 374 -5.81 23.43 12.39
C ASP A 374 -6.68 24.58 11.82
N PRO A 375 -7.72 25.06 12.55
CA PRO A 375 -8.59 26.13 12.07
C PRO A 375 -7.95 27.52 12.12
N SER A 376 -6.74 27.64 12.70
CA SER A 376 -5.94 28.86 12.68
C SER A 376 -4.92 28.89 11.54
N TYR A 377 -4.82 27.82 10.74
CA TYR A 377 -3.85 27.73 9.67
C TYR A 377 -4.08 28.81 8.61
N ASN A 378 -3.03 29.57 8.32
CA ASN A 378 -3.07 30.63 7.30
C ASN A 378 -1.65 30.86 6.76
N SER A 379 -1.45 30.67 5.46
CA SER A 379 -0.22 31.02 4.74
C SER A 379 -0.53 32.03 3.63
N PRO A 380 0.06 33.23 3.65
CA PRO A 380 -0.12 34.23 2.58
C PRO A 380 0.39 33.76 1.20
N ASN A 381 1.17 32.68 1.14
CA ASN A 381 1.67 32.08 -0.09
C ASN A 381 0.86 30.83 -0.50
N GLY A 382 -0.09 30.39 0.33
CA GLY A 382 -0.97 29.23 0.10
C GLY A 382 -2.32 29.63 -0.48
N GLU A 383 -2.35 30.55 -1.45
CA GLU A 383 -3.60 31.09 -2.02
C GLU A 383 -4.53 29.97 -2.53
N GLY A 384 -5.60 29.71 -1.79
CA GLY A 384 -6.62 28.71 -2.14
C GLY A 384 -6.42 27.29 -1.57
N ARG A 385 -5.35 27.01 -0.81
CA ARG A 385 -5.16 25.72 -0.12
C ARG A 385 -5.38 25.87 1.38
N ALA A 386 -6.47 25.29 1.89
CA ALA A 386 -6.82 25.30 3.31
C ALA A 386 -6.16 24.15 4.10
N ASP A 387 -5.30 23.39 3.44
CA ASP A 387 -5.03 21.99 3.73
C ASP A 387 -3.90 21.77 4.74
N GLY A 388 -3.77 22.69 5.71
CA GLY A 388 -2.86 22.62 6.85
C GLY A 388 -1.36 22.58 6.51
N ILE A 389 -0.58 22.06 7.46
CA ILE A 389 0.80 21.60 7.27
C ILE A 389 0.86 20.13 7.65
N SER A 390 1.60 19.34 6.88
CA SER A 390 1.89 17.94 7.16
C SER A 390 3.17 17.80 7.98
N GLY A 391 3.19 16.80 8.85
CA GLY A 391 4.35 16.43 9.65
C GLY A 391 4.34 14.95 9.95
N ALA A 392 5.53 14.40 10.17
CA ALA A 392 5.74 12.97 10.38
C ALA A 392 6.86 12.74 11.40
N ILE A 393 6.72 11.69 12.21
CA ILE A 393 7.75 11.21 13.12
C ILE A 393 7.97 9.72 12.90
N SER A 394 9.22 9.33 12.70
CA SER A 394 9.66 7.92 12.75
C SER A 394 10.78 7.76 13.77
N THR A 395 10.78 6.66 14.52
CA THR A 395 11.80 6.32 15.52
C THR A 395 12.32 4.91 15.29
N VAL A 396 13.64 4.75 15.35
CA VAL A 396 14.33 3.46 15.25
C VAL A 396 15.31 3.27 16.41
N GLU A 397 15.54 2.01 16.77
CA GLU A 397 16.54 1.58 17.73
C GLU A 397 17.91 1.38 17.03
N PRO A 398 18.98 2.12 17.41
CA PRO A 398 20.32 1.93 16.86
C PRO A 398 20.87 0.53 17.14
N GLY A 399 21.48 -0.11 16.14
CA GLY A 399 22.08 -1.45 16.28
C GLY A 399 21.11 -2.63 16.09
N SER A 400 19.81 -2.38 15.98
CA SER A 400 18.80 -3.38 15.57
C SER A 400 17.97 -2.95 14.35
N GLY A 401 17.77 -1.64 14.16
CA GLY A 401 16.89 -1.10 13.13
C GLY A 401 15.40 -1.18 13.48
N ASN A 402 15.03 -1.67 14.67
CA ASN A 402 13.63 -1.85 15.08
C ASN A 402 12.84 -0.53 15.03
N VAL A 403 11.72 -0.51 14.29
CA VAL A 403 10.87 0.68 14.09
C VAL A 403 9.82 0.77 15.19
N ILE A 404 10.14 1.49 16.28
CA ILE A 404 9.32 1.50 17.50
C ILE A 404 8.20 2.55 17.52
N ALA A 405 8.28 3.58 16.66
CA ALA A 405 7.22 4.57 16.46
C ALA A 405 7.22 5.09 15.01
N MET A 406 6.03 5.27 14.43
CA MET A 406 5.81 5.83 13.09
C MET A 406 4.42 6.50 13.04
N VAL A 407 4.39 7.83 13.03
CA VAL A 407 3.16 8.65 13.03
C VAL A 407 3.22 9.77 11.98
N GLN A 408 2.05 10.30 11.62
CA GLN A 408 1.89 11.53 10.85
C GLN A 408 0.57 12.22 11.26
N ASN A 409 0.45 13.53 11.06
CA ASN A 409 -0.70 14.33 11.51
C ASN A 409 -1.88 14.31 10.52
N THR A 410 -2.21 13.13 9.99
CA THR A 410 -3.34 12.91 9.08
C THR A 410 -4.04 11.59 9.43
N THR A 411 -5.35 11.54 9.19
CA THR A 411 -6.16 10.32 9.34
C THR A 411 -5.87 9.36 8.18
N TYR A 412 -5.61 8.07 8.48
CA TYR A 412 -5.47 7.06 7.43
C TYR A 412 -6.83 6.75 6.80
N GLY A 413 -6.94 6.93 5.49
CA GLY A 413 -8.18 6.68 4.75
C GLY A 413 -8.28 7.51 3.47
N ASP A 414 -9.51 7.67 2.97
CA ASP A 414 -9.85 8.58 1.88
C ASP A 414 -10.42 9.89 2.46
N ALA A 415 -10.19 11.01 1.76
CA ALA A 415 -10.63 12.33 2.20
C ALA A 415 -12.15 12.44 2.35
N THR A 416 -12.59 13.04 3.45
CA THR A 416 -14.02 13.26 3.80
C THR A 416 -14.26 14.73 4.13
N PRO A 417 -15.51 15.23 4.14
CA PRO A 417 -15.81 16.59 4.61
C PRO A 417 -15.33 16.87 6.04
N GLU A 418 -15.33 15.83 6.89
CA GLU A 418 -14.91 15.88 8.29
C GLU A 418 -13.38 15.80 8.43
N ASN A 419 -12.72 14.93 7.67
CA ASN A 419 -11.27 14.81 7.58
C ASN A 419 -10.79 15.04 6.13
N PRO A 420 -10.71 16.30 5.67
CA PRO A 420 -10.36 16.62 4.27
C PRO A 420 -8.91 16.29 3.94
N ARG A 421 -8.06 16.09 4.95
CA ARG A 421 -6.65 15.71 4.83
C ARG A 421 -6.38 14.21 4.95
N ALA A 422 -7.43 13.39 5.10
CA ALA A 422 -7.27 11.95 5.25
C ALA A 422 -6.63 11.34 4.00
N THR A 423 -5.62 10.49 4.21
CA THR A 423 -4.80 9.94 3.11
C THR A 423 -4.23 8.57 3.45
N LYS A 424 -4.10 7.71 2.44
CA LYS A 424 -3.37 6.43 2.53
C LYS A 424 -1.86 6.58 2.30
N LEU A 425 -1.39 7.77 1.90
CA LEU A 425 0.03 8.04 1.65
C LEU A 425 0.80 8.11 2.97
N ASN A 426 1.72 7.16 3.19
CA ASN A 426 2.59 7.16 4.37
C ASN A 426 3.79 8.09 4.14
N PHE A 427 3.81 9.24 4.81
CA PHE A 427 4.87 10.24 4.69
C PHE A 427 6.23 9.77 5.25
N ASN A 428 6.28 8.69 6.04
CA ASN A 428 7.51 8.24 6.68
C ASN A 428 8.40 7.35 5.80
N VAL A 429 7.84 6.71 4.76
CA VAL A 429 8.49 5.59 4.05
C VAL A 429 8.65 5.87 2.54
N ASP A 430 9.40 5.00 1.87
CA ASP A 430 9.63 5.07 0.43
C ASP A 430 8.42 4.57 -0.38
N ARG A 431 8.32 4.98 -1.65
CA ARG A 431 7.24 4.63 -2.59
C ARG A 431 6.99 3.13 -2.71
N ALA A 432 8.01 2.30 -2.47
CA ALA A 432 7.90 0.85 -2.47
C ALA A 432 6.88 0.34 -1.42
N TYR A 433 6.78 0.99 -0.26
CA TYR A 433 6.01 0.50 0.90
C TYR A 433 4.84 1.43 1.29
N GLY A 434 4.20 2.07 0.31
CA GLY A 434 3.04 2.95 0.51
C GLY A 434 3.38 4.44 0.67
N GLY A 435 4.64 4.82 0.44
CA GLY A 435 5.12 6.19 0.61
C GLY A 435 5.20 7.04 -0.67
N GLY A 436 5.86 8.19 -0.54
CA GLY A 436 6.01 9.20 -1.60
C GLY A 436 7.38 9.19 -2.28
N GLN A 437 7.73 10.31 -2.92
CA GLN A 437 9.06 10.56 -3.52
C GLN A 437 10.16 10.87 -2.47
N GLY A 438 9.82 10.82 -1.18
CA GLY A 438 10.57 11.47 -0.10
C GLY A 438 10.44 13.01 -0.16
N PHE A 439 11.15 13.70 0.71
CA PHE A 439 11.15 15.17 0.79
C PHE A 439 12.59 15.72 0.78
N GLN A 440 12.81 16.95 0.30
CA GLN A 440 14.17 17.51 0.28
C GLN A 440 14.72 17.62 1.72
N THR A 441 15.81 16.92 1.98
CA THR A 441 16.39 16.73 3.33
C THR A 441 17.07 17.99 3.88
N GLY A 442 17.49 18.88 2.98
CA GLY A 442 18.08 20.16 3.33
C GLY A 442 19.35 20.02 4.19
N SER A 443 19.51 20.94 5.14
CA SER A 443 20.68 20.98 6.04
C SER A 443 20.90 19.76 6.97
N THR A 444 20.10 18.68 6.91
CA THR A 444 20.42 17.41 7.58
C THR A 444 21.56 16.66 6.88
N PHE A 445 21.59 16.66 5.53
CA PHE A 445 22.58 15.93 4.72
C PHE A 445 24.03 16.34 5.00
N LYS A 446 24.24 17.52 5.58
CA LYS A 446 25.54 18.02 6.08
C LYS A 446 26.21 17.07 7.08
N ALA A 447 25.46 16.22 7.79
CA ALA A 447 26.02 15.17 8.63
C ALA A 447 26.87 14.16 7.83
N PHE A 448 26.44 13.82 6.60
CA PHE A 448 27.16 12.90 5.72
C PHE A 448 28.36 13.57 5.04
N VAL A 449 28.25 14.86 4.68
CA VAL A 449 29.39 15.68 4.23
C VAL A 449 30.47 15.76 5.31
N LEU A 450 30.07 15.87 6.58
CA LEU A 450 30.98 15.82 7.71
C LEU A 450 31.62 14.44 7.91
N ALA A 451 30.83 13.36 7.77
CA ALA A 451 31.35 12.00 7.84
C ALA A 451 32.42 11.74 6.75
N GLN A 452 32.14 12.11 5.49
CA GLN A 452 33.10 11.98 4.41
C GLN A 452 34.36 12.83 4.63
N TRP A 453 34.23 14.06 5.13
CA TRP A 453 35.38 14.90 5.48
C TRP A 453 36.32 14.22 6.49
N LEU A 454 35.78 13.56 7.52
CA LEU A 454 36.59 12.80 8.48
C LEU A 454 37.18 11.52 7.87
N ILE A 455 36.48 10.86 6.94
CA ILE A 455 36.99 9.70 6.17
C ILE A 455 38.17 10.10 5.27
N ASP A 456 38.09 11.29 4.65
CA ASP A 456 39.18 11.90 3.86
C ASP A 456 40.40 12.29 4.73
N GLY A 457 40.40 11.94 6.02
CA GLY A 457 41.49 12.13 6.97
C GLY A 457 41.57 13.54 7.57
N ARG A 458 40.61 14.42 7.25
CA ARG A 458 40.53 15.82 7.69
C ARG A 458 39.89 15.95 9.08
N SER A 459 39.85 17.17 9.65
CA SER A 459 39.43 17.39 11.05
C SER A 459 38.31 18.41 11.23
N LEU A 460 37.70 18.38 12.42
CA LEU A 460 36.71 19.35 12.89
C LEU A 460 37.33 20.75 13.18
N SER A 461 38.63 20.83 13.41
CA SER A 461 39.36 22.10 13.60
C SER A 461 39.80 22.75 12.29
N ASP A 462 39.66 22.06 11.17
CA ASP A 462 40.08 22.57 9.87
C ASP A 462 39.30 23.82 9.48
N ASN A 463 40.01 24.81 8.94
CA ASN A 463 39.45 26.12 8.63
C ASN A 463 38.95 26.18 7.19
N VAL A 464 37.63 26.30 7.03
CA VAL A 464 36.96 26.36 5.73
C VAL A 464 36.44 27.77 5.45
N ASN A 465 36.43 28.16 4.17
CA ASN A 465 35.84 29.43 3.76
C ASN A 465 34.30 29.31 3.76
N ALA A 466 33.67 30.05 4.66
CA ALA A 466 32.22 30.14 4.86
C ALA A 466 31.64 31.49 4.42
N ALA A 467 32.39 32.31 3.66
CA ALA A 467 31.91 33.59 3.14
C ALA A 467 30.69 33.42 2.20
N ASN A 468 29.82 34.42 2.20
CA ASN A 468 28.80 34.61 1.16
C ASN A 468 29.43 35.09 -0.14
N GLY A 469 28.74 34.87 -1.28
CA GLY A 469 29.24 35.26 -2.60
C GLY A 469 30.38 34.37 -3.13
N GLN A 470 30.58 33.18 -2.54
CA GLN A 470 31.46 32.18 -3.13
C GLN A 470 30.86 31.64 -4.43
N ARG A 471 31.73 31.49 -5.43
CA ARG A 471 31.39 31.05 -6.78
C ARG A 471 32.30 29.90 -7.16
N PHE A 472 31.70 28.79 -7.55
CA PHE A 472 32.37 27.57 -7.97
C PHE A 472 32.14 27.38 -9.47
N VAL A 473 33.15 26.88 -10.19
CA VAL A 473 33.09 26.53 -11.62
C VAL A 473 33.39 25.05 -11.82
N ALA A 474 33.17 24.53 -13.03
CA ALA A 474 33.27 23.09 -13.31
C ALA A 474 34.56 22.40 -12.80
N ARG A 475 35.73 23.04 -12.93
CA ARG A 475 37.02 22.50 -12.46
C ARG A 475 37.20 22.45 -10.93
N ASP A 476 36.26 23.02 -10.17
CA ASP A 476 36.27 23.06 -8.71
C ASP A 476 35.44 21.87 -8.13
N TRP A 477 35.09 20.87 -8.96
CA TRP A 477 34.27 19.72 -8.60
C TRP A 477 34.89 18.41 -9.07
N ASN A 478 34.83 17.37 -8.22
CA ASN A 478 35.09 15.99 -8.60
C ASN A 478 33.81 15.16 -8.41
N ILE A 479 33.37 14.49 -9.47
CA ILE A 479 32.20 13.61 -9.51
C ILE A 479 32.59 12.39 -10.35
N SER A 480 33.43 11.52 -9.80
CA SER A 480 34.13 10.49 -10.60
C SER A 480 33.20 9.50 -11.32
N CYS A 481 32.03 9.25 -10.73
CA CYS A 481 30.96 8.39 -11.25
C CYS A 481 30.01 9.07 -12.26
N SER A 482 30.02 10.41 -12.38
CA SER A 482 29.20 11.16 -13.35
C SER A 482 29.84 12.54 -13.67
N PRO A 483 30.95 12.58 -14.43
CA PRO A 483 31.65 13.84 -14.73
C PRO A 483 30.80 14.86 -15.51
N GLU A 484 29.82 14.38 -16.29
CA GLU A 484 28.82 15.21 -17.00
C GLU A 484 27.81 15.91 -16.07
N SER A 485 27.68 15.49 -14.81
CA SER A 485 26.82 16.14 -13.81
C SER A 485 27.45 17.39 -13.16
N VAL A 486 28.65 17.77 -13.59
CA VAL A 486 29.37 18.96 -13.11
C VAL A 486 28.76 20.25 -13.70
N PRO A 487 28.25 21.19 -12.86
CA PRO A 487 27.65 22.42 -13.36
C PRO A 487 28.72 23.42 -13.83
N GLY A 488 28.39 24.21 -14.86
CA GLY A 488 29.29 25.27 -15.35
C GLY A 488 29.60 26.35 -14.30
N VAL A 489 28.61 26.69 -13.47
CA VAL A 489 28.71 27.65 -12.36
C VAL A 489 27.78 27.21 -11.22
N TYR A 490 28.21 27.32 -9.97
CA TYR A 490 27.37 27.17 -8.77
C TYR A 490 27.67 28.28 -7.76
N GLU A 491 26.63 28.98 -7.28
CA GLU A 491 26.71 30.19 -6.46
C GLU A 491 25.82 30.09 -5.20
N PRO A 492 26.24 29.30 -4.18
CA PRO A 492 25.49 29.10 -2.96
C PRO A 492 25.44 30.36 -2.07
N LYS A 493 24.40 30.44 -1.23
CA LYS A 493 24.18 31.52 -0.26
C LYS A 493 23.93 30.95 1.13
N ASN A 494 24.36 31.67 2.17
CA ASN A 494 24.00 31.38 3.55
C ASN A 494 22.60 31.95 3.85
N LEU A 495 21.84 31.25 4.71
CA LEU A 495 20.54 31.71 5.20
C LEU A 495 20.71 32.86 6.21
N GLU A 496 21.68 32.72 7.11
CA GLU A 496 21.97 33.69 8.19
C GLU A 496 23.02 34.74 7.79
N PRO A 497 22.99 35.96 8.37
CA PRO A 497 24.04 36.95 8.24
C PRO A 497 25.36 36.47 8.88
N GLY A 498 26.28 35.95 8.07
CA GLY A 498 27.59 35.50 8.53
C GLY A 498 28.49 34.92 7.43
N GLY A 499 29.70 34.55 7.83
CA GLY A 499 30.71 33.95 6.96
C GLY A 499 32.13 34.40 7.29
N GLY A 500 33.06 34.18 6.35
CA GLY A 500 34.50 34.30 6.57
C GLY A 500 35.14 32.92 6.81
N THR A 501 36.38 32.88 7.26
CA THR A 501 37.06 31.61 7.60
C THR A 501 36.65 31.15 8.99
N GLN A 502 36.22 29.89 9.13
CA GLN A 502 35.85 29.30 10.43
C GLN A 502 36.15 27.80 10.45
N SER A 503 36.21 27.20 11.65
CA SER A 503 36.39 25.74 11.80
C SER A 503 35.18 24.95 11.31
N VAL A 504 35.41 23.73 10.83
CA VAL A 504 34.35 22.78 10.43
C VAL A 504 33.39 22.46 11.59
N LEU A 505 33.88 22.42 12.83
CA LEU A 505 33.03 22.33 14.04
C LEU A 505 32.05 23.50 14.11
N ARG A 506 32.55 24.74 13.99
CA ARG A 506 31.69 25.94 14.07
C ARG A 506 30.73 26.03 12.88
N ALA A 507 31.18 25.62 11.69
CA ALA A 507 30.34 25.49 10.50
C ALA A 507 29.22 24.47 10.70
N THR A 508 29.48 23.37 11.41
CA THR A 508 28.47 22.35 11.78
C THR A 508 27.47 22.90 12.80
N GLU A 509 27.94 23.49 13.91
CA GLU A 509 27.11 24.13 14.96
C GLU A 509 26.10 25.13 14.37
N THR A 510 26.57 25.97 13.44
CA THR A 510 25.79 27.05 12.82
C THR A 510 25.22 26.68 11.44
N SER A 511 25.43 25.44 10.98
CA SER A 511 24.86 24.89 9.75
C SER A 511 25.14 25.70 8.47
N VAL A 512 26.29 26.39 8.36
CA VAL A 512 26.54 27.41 7.33
C VAL A 512 26.71 26.80 5.93
N ASN A 513 25.86 27.20 4.98
CA ASN A 513 25.76 26.60 3.64
C ASN A 513 27.09 26.63 2.87
N THR A 514 27.70 27.80 2.69
CA THR A 514 28.87 27.93 1.81
C THR A 514 30.12 27.23 2.33
N ALA A 515 30.20 26.98 3.65
CA ALA A 515 31.23 26.13 4.25
C ALA A 515 31.09 24.67 3.81
N PHE A 516 29.88 24.11 3.85
CA PHE A 516 29.63 22.73 3.42
C PHE A 516 29.77 22.56 1.90
N VAL A 517 29.43 23.57 1.10
CA VAL A 517 29.73 23.56 -0.34
C VAL A 517 31.24 23.67 -0.61
N ARG A 518 32.00 24.43 0.20
CA ARG A 518 33.47 24.44 0.16
C ARG A 518 34.06 23.07 0.50
N MET A 519 33.59 22.41 1.56
CA MET A 519 33.98 21.04 1.90
C MET A 519 33.68 20.07 0.75
N ALA A 520 32.48 20.16 0.15
CA ALA A 520 32.08 19.33 -0.97
C ALA A 520 32.92 19.55 -2.24
N SER A 521 33.42 20.77 -2.48
CA SER A 521 34.35 21.09 -3.59
C SER A 521 35.76 20.52 -3.40
N GLU A 522 36.04 19.97 -2.22
CA GLU A 522 37.36 19.49 -1.79
C GLU A 522 37.41 17.96 -1.56
N MET A 523 36.36 17.25 -1.98
CA MET A 523 36.18 15.79 -1.92
C MET A 523 35.61 15.26 -3.25
N ASP A 524 35.49 13.94 -3.40
CA ASP A 524 34.72 13.33 -4.49
C ASP A 524 33.25 13.19 -4.09
N LEU A 525 32.34 13.80 -4.87
CA LEU A 525 30.90 13.70 -4.60
C LEU A 525 30.38 12.27 -4.74
N CYS A 526 31.06 11.40 -5.48
CA CYS A 526 30.73 9.99 -5.57
C CYS A 526 31.21 9.19 -4.36
N ALA A 527 32.36 9.53 -3.77
CA ALA A 527 32.76 8.96 -2.47
C ALA A 527 31.77 9.38 -1.36
N LEU A 528 31.36 10.65 -1.36
CA LEU A 528 30.30 11.15 -0.48
C LEU A 528 28.98 10.38 -0.70
N ARG A 529 28.55 10.20 -1.97
CA ARG A 529 27.37 9.41 -2.31
C ARG A 529 27.48 7.99 -1.74
N ASP A 530 28.54 7.27 -2.09
CA ASP A 530 28.71 5.86 -1.74
C ASP A 530 28.85 5.65 -0.22
N THR A 531 29.45 6.60 0.49
CA THR A 531 29.44 6.64 1.97
C THR A 531 28.04 6.86 2.54
N THR A 532 27.23 7.68 1.89
CA THR A 532 25.84 7.94 2.31
C THR A 532 24.93 6.74 2.01
N SER A 533 25.12 6.08 0.87
CA SER A 533 24.47 4.80 0.49
C SER A 533 24.81 3.65 1.46
N ARG A 534 26.05 3.53 1.95
CA ARG A 534 26.40 2.52 2.98
C ARG A 534 25.62 2.67 4.28
N MET A 535 25.07 3.86 4.55
CA MET A 535 24.18 4.13 5.69
C MET A 535 22.69 3.99 5.30
N GLY A 536 22.38 3.28 4.22
CA GLY A 536 21.02 3.01 3.73
C GLY A 536 20.32 4.18 3.04
N VAL A 537 20.98 5.33 2.86
CA VAL A 537 20.33 6.53 2.32
C VAL A 537 20.18 6.42 0.81
N HIS A 538 18.93 6.47 0.36
CA HIS A 538 18.53 6.42 -1.05
C HIS A 538 17.31 7.34 -1.28
N VAL A 539 17.02 7.74 -2.52
CA VAL A 539 15.84 8.57 -2.82
C VAL A 539 14.54 7.79 -2.60
N GLY A 540 13.44 8.48 -2.28
CA GLY A 540 12.16 7.83 -1.93
C GLY A 540 11.52 6.95 -3.02
N THR A 541 12.08 6.90 -4.22
CA THR A 541 11.72 5.95 -5.29
C THR A 541 12.50 4.62 -5.25
N GLY A 542 13.36 4.41 -4.25
CA GLY A 542 14.34 3.31 -4.23
C GLY A 542 15.65 3.74 -4.91
N THR A 543 15.57 4.12 -6.19
CA THR A 543 16.70 4.65 -6.97
C THR A 543 16.30 5.85 -7.83
N ILE A 544 17.29 6.61 -8.31
CA ILE A 544 17.13 7.69 -9.29
C ILE A 544 16.47 7.15 -10.56
N ASP A 545 15.24 7.61 -10.80
CA ASP A 545 14.42 7.28 -11.95
C ASP A 545 14.24 8.55 -12.83
N PRO A 546 14.65 8.54 -14.11
CA PRO A 546 14.38 9.65 -15.02
C PRO A 546 12.94 9.64 -15.57
N GLU A 547 12.14 8.59 -15.37
CA GLU A 547 10.74 8.56 -15.81
C GLU A 547 9.87 9.54 -14.99
N GLY A 548 8.83 10.10 -15.61
CA GLY A 548 8.07 11.23 -15.07
C GLY A 548 8.70 12.62 -15.28
N LEU A 549 10.03 12.76 -15.43
CA LEU A 549 10.65 14.06 -15.76
C LEU A 549 10.41 14.46 -17.24
N PRO A 550 10.06 15.74 -17.54
CA PRO A 550 9.76 16.17 -18.90
C PRO A 550 10.87 15.88 -19.92
N GLU A 551 10.49 15.36 -21.09
CA GLU A 551 11.42 15.03 -22.17
C GLU A 551 12.17 16.29 -22.65
N GLY A 552 13.49 16.16 -22.85
CA GLY A 552 14.37 17.27 -23.22
C GLY A 552 14.69 18.28 -22.10
N SER A 553 14.17 18.11 -20.88
CA SER A 553 14.55 18.96 -19.74
C SER A 553 15.99 18.67 -19.26
N SER A 554 16.66 19.71 -18.73
CA SER A 554 17.99 19.59 -18.13
C SER A 554 17.98 18.68 -16.89
N ALA A 555 16.91 18.70 -16.11
CA ALA A 555 16.69 17.77 -15.00
C ALA A 555 16.67 16.32 -15.48
N ARG A 556 15.90 16.00 -16.54
CA ARG A 556 15.86 14.65 -17.12
C ARG A 556 17.25 14.21 -17.60
N ALA A 557 18.04 15.09 -18.20
CA ALA A 557 19.39 14.76 -18.64
C ALA A 557 20.33 14.38 -17.48
N LEU A 558 20.27 15.10 -16.36
CA LEU A 558 21.05 14.80 -15.14
C LEU A 558 20.61 13.48 -14.49
N PHE A 559 19.30 13.26 -14.34
CA PHE A 559 18.77 12.02 -13.78
C PHE A 559 19.07 10.81 -14.69
N GLN A 560 19.01 10.99 -16.01
CA GLN A 560 19.30 9.94 -16.98
C GLN A 560 20.77 9.50 -16.94
N ALA A 561 21.70 10.39 -16.59
CA ALA A 561 23.13 10.08 -16.44
C ALA A 561 23.43 9.23 -15.19
N GLN A 562 22.61 9.35 -14.14
CA GLN A 562 22.80 8.65 -12.86
C GLN A 562 21.69 7.62 -12.55
N ALA A 563 20.88 7.26 -13.55
CA ALA A 563 19.72 6.38 -13.40
C ALA A 563 20.09 5.04 -12.76
N GLY A 564 19.29 4.59 -11.79
CA GLY A 564 19.57 3.39 -10.99
C GLY A 564 20.60 3.56 -9.87
N SER A 565 21.14 4.77 -9.64
CA SER A 565 21.89 5.10 -8.41
C SER A 565 20.94 5.38 -7.25
N ASP A 566 21.38 5.16 -6.01
CA ASP A 566 20.59 5.47 -4.80
C ASP A 566 20.30 6.97 -4.65
N LEU A 567 21.26 7.82 -5.02
CA LEU A 567 21.25 9.26 -4.80
C LEU A 567 21.91 10.00 -5.98
N LEU A 568 21.43 11.21 -6.26
CA LEU A 568 22.00 12.08 -7.28
C LEU A 568 23.26 12.79 -6.74
N ALA A 569 24.42 12.45 -7.30
CA ALA A 569 25.70 13.08 -7.01
C ALA A 569 25.86 14.39 -7.81
N ILE A 570 25.48 15.50 -7.20
CA ILE A 570 25.59 16.87 -7.74
C ILE A 570 25.97 17.86 -6.62
N PRO A 571 26.58 19.03 -6.91
CA PRO A 571 27.05 19.95 -5.86
C PRO A 571 25.99 20.43 -4.85
N SER A 572 24.69 20.44 -5.21
CA SER A 572 23.61 20.75 -4.28
C SER A 572 23.28 19.63 -3.28
N MET A 573 23.79 18.40 -3.47
CA MET A 573 23.62 17.30 -2.52
C MET A 573 24.17 17.67 -1.14
N ALA A 574 25.26 18.46 -1.09
CA ALA A 574 25.87 18.94 0.16
C ALA A 574 24.95 19.87 0.98
N LEU A 575 23.85 20.36 0.37
CA LEU A 575 22.78 21.13 1.00
C LEU A 575 21.45 20.37 1.07
N GLY A 576 21.43 19.07 0.73
CA GLY A 576 20.28 18.17 0.87
C GLY A 576 19.22 18.27 -0.22
N SER A 577 19.62 18.42 -1.49
CA SER A 577 18.69 18.48 -2.64
C SER A 577 18.10 17.13 -3.08
N ASN A 578 18.50 16.00 -2.48
CA ASN A 578 17.88 14.69 -2.74
C ASN A 578 16.60 14.55 -1.89
N THR A 579 15.53 14.01 -2.49
CA THR A 579 14.26 13.72 -1.84
C THR A 579 14.27 12.32 -1.24
N ILE A 580 14.22 12.22 0.09
CA ILE A 580 14.44 10.97 0.84
C ILE A 580 13.32 10.81 1.88
N ALA A 581 12.89 9.58 2.16
CA ALA A 581 11.88 9.31 3.18
C ALA A 581 12.41 9.56 4.61
N PRO A 582 11.57 10.02 5.55
CA PRO A 582 11.96 10.23 6.95
C PRO A 582 12.57 9.02 7.65
N LEU A 583 12.02 7.82 7.45
CA LEU A 583 12.54 6.57 8.04
C LEU A 583 13.94 6.25 7.51
N THR A 584 14.13 6.38 6.19
CA THR A 584 15.39 6.14 5.48
C THR A 584 16.50 7.10 5.97
N MET A 585 16.18 8.38 6.15
CA MET A 585 17.09 9.35 6.80
C MET A 585 17.33 9.04 8.29
N ASN A 586 16.33 8.52 9.00
CA ASN A 586 16.46 8.23 10.43
C ASN A 586 17.37 7.02 10.70
N ALA A 587 17.21 5.94 9.95
CA ALA A 587 18.07 4.75 10.03
C ALA A 587 19.54 5.08 9.71
N ALA A 588 19.76 5.96 8.74
CA ALA A 588 21.09 6.49 8.47
C ALA A 588 21.68 7.27 9.65
N PHE A 589 20.88 8.10 10.34
CA PHE A 589 21.30 8.82 11.53
C PHE A 589 21.55 7.89 12.73
N ALA A 590 20.80 6.79 12.85
CA ALA A 590 21.03 5.75 13.85
C ALA A 590 22.42 5.10 13.73
N THR A 591 23.00 5.06 12.52
CA THR A 591 24.40 4.62 12.28
C THR A 591 25.42 5.40 13.11
N PHE A 592 25.19 6.70 13.35
CA PHE A 592 26.09 7.49 14.19
C PHE A 592 25.94 7.11 15.67
N ALA A 593 24.71 6.87 16.12
CA ALA A 593 24.41 6.45 17.49
C ALA A 593 24.99 5.06 17.83
N SER A 594 24.94 4.12 16.89
CA SER A 594 25.43 2.74 17.02
C SER A 594 26.94 2.57 16.85
N GLY A 595 27.71 3.66 16.74
CA GLY A 595 29.17 3.58 16.56
C GLY A 595 29.59 3.13 15.16
N GLY A 596 28.79 3.40 14.13
CA GLY A 596 29.10 3.13 12.73
C GLY A 596 28.36 1.92 12.12
N VAL A 597 27.53 1.21 12.90
CA VAL A 597 26.74 0.06 12.44
C VAL A 597 25.41 0.54 11.86
N PHE A 598 25.26 0.50 10.55
CA PHE A 598 23.95 0.67 9.90
C PHE A 598 23.15 -0.63 10.06
N CYS A 599 21.85 -0.52 10.32
CA CYS A 599 20.89 -1.63 10.25
C CYS A 599 19.68 -1.18 9.44
N ALA A 600 19.21 -2.01 8.50
CA ALA A 600 17.98 -1.72 7.76
C ALA A 600 16.76 -1.63 8.71
N PRO A 601 15.77 -0.77 8.43
CA PRO A 601 14.55 -0.68 9.22
C PRO A 601 13.84 -2.03 9.34
N ARG A 602 13.65 -2.52 10.58
CA ARG A 602 12.95 -3.77 10.88
C ARG A 602 11.58 -3.47 11.47
N SER A 603 10.51 -3.96 10.82
CA SER A 603 9.13 -3.76 11.27
C SER A 603 8.51 -5.01 11.92
N ILE A 604 9.02 -6.21 11.61
CA ILE A 604 8.50 -7.51 12.05
C ILE A 604 9.51 -8.18 13.00
N THR A 605 9.05 -8.68 14.14
CA THR A 605 9.86 -9.40 15.14
C THR A 605 9.72 -10.92 15.03
N GLY A 606 8.53 -11.42 14.66
CA GLY A 606 8.26 -12.84 14.46
C GLY A 606 6.95 -13.07 13.72
N ILE A 607 6.82 -14.22 13.05
CA ILE A 607 5.58 -14.66 12.39
C ILE A 607 5.32 -16.10 12.83
N THR A 608 4.09 -16.41 13.21
CA THR A 608 3.64 -17.76 13.56
C THR A 608 2.49 -18.15 12.62
N ASP A 609 2.48 -19.39 12.13
CA ASP A 609 1.35 -19.93 11.35
C ASP A 609 0.20 -20.43 12.25
N ARG A 610 -0.88 -20.92 11.63
CA ARG A 610 -2.07 -21.46 12.30
C ARG A 610 -1.79 -22.65 13.23
N ASP A 611 -0.77 -23.44 12.91
CA ASP A 611 -0.42 -24.69 13.60
C ASP A 611 0.55 -24.41 14.77
N GLY A 612 0.99 -23.16 14.92
CA GLY A 612 1.92 -22.72 15.95
C GLY A 612 3.39 -22.79 15.55
N ASN A 613 3.71 -23.03 14.28
CA ASN A 613 5.11 -23.05 13.80
C ASN A 613 5.61 -21.62 13.55
N GLU A 614 6.89 -21.39 13.81
CA GLU A 614 7.56 -20.13 13.45
C GLU A 614 7.88 -20.10 11.94
N VAL A 615 7.47 -19.03 11.27
CA VAL A 615 7.86 -18.72 9.89
C VAL A 615 9.15 -17.90 9.92
N GLU A 616 10.09 -18.19 9.02
CA GLU A 616 11.41 -17.54 9.00
C GLU A 616 11.30 -16.02 8.80
N VAL A 617 11.65 -15.27 9.85
CA VAL A 617 11.82 -13.81 9.82
C VAL A 617 13.32 -13.52 9.79
N PRO A 618 13.86 -12.85 8.74
CA PRO A 618 15.29 -12.57 8.66
C PRO A 618 15.80 -11.76 9.86
N GLU A 619 17.02 -12.11 10.31
CA GLU A 619 17.74 -11.37 11.34
C GLU A 619 18.08 -9.92 10.87
N PRO A 620 18.32 -8.98 11.80
CA PRO A 620 18.63 -7.60 11.48
C PRO A 620 19.75 -7.46 10.45
N GLN A 621 19.43 -6.85 9.31
CA GLN A 621 20.36 -6.64 8.21
C GLN A 621 21.32 -5.49 8.54
N CYS A 622 22.31 -5.81 9.38
CA CYS A 622 23.28 -4.84 9.91
C CYS A 622 24.67 -4.96 9.24
N SER A 623 25.37 -3.84 9.08
CA SER A 623 26.73 -3.78 8.57
C SER A 623 27.51 -2.56 9.09
N GLN A 624 28.83 -2.67 9.18
CA GLN A 624 29.70 -1.54 9.56
C GLN A 624 29.84 -0.58 8.36
N ALA A 625 29.13 0.55 8.40
CA ALA A 625 29.10 1.53 7.32
C ALA A 625 30.18 2.62 7.45
N LEU A 626 30.56 2.93 8.70
CA LEU A 626 31.59 3.88 9.10
C LEU A 626 32.50 3.25 10.17
N GLU A 627 33.76 3.65 10.24
CA GLU A 627 34.63 3.28 11.38
C GLU A 627 34.17 3.96 12.69
N PRO A 628 34.30 3.30 13.86
CA PRO A 628 33.81 3.85 15.13
C PRO A 628 34.36 5.24 15.49
N GLU A 629 35.61 5.54 15.15
CA GLU A 629 36.23 6.85 15.39
C GLU A 629 35.61 7.96 14.53
N ILE A 630 35.15 7.63 13.32
CA ILE A 630 34.43 8.55 12.43
C ILE A 630 33.04 8.82 13.01
N ALA A 631 32.32 7.79 13.44
CA ALA A 631 31.04 7.93 14.13
C ALA A 631 31.18 8.77 15.41
N ALA A 632 32.20 8.52 16.25
CA ALA A 632 32.51 9.32 17.43
C ALA A 632 32.82 10.79 17.09
N GLY A 633 33.60 11.05 16.03
CA GLY A 633 33.88 12.40 15.53
C GLY A 633 32.61 13.15 15.08
N VAL A 634 31.72 12.48 14.35
CA VAL A 634 30.41 13.05 13.98
C VAL A 634 29.53 13.28 15.21
N ASN A 635 29.47 12.32 16.14
CA ASN A 635 28.72 12.44 17.40
C ASN A 635 29.18 13.63 18.23
N TYR A 636 30.49 13.88 18.34
CA TYR A 636 31.01 15.07 19.01
C TYR A 636 30.50 16.35 18.34
N ALA A 637 30.62 16.47 17.01
CA ALA A 637 30.16 17.65 16.29
C ALA A 637 28.63 17.86 16.37
N LEU A 638 27.82 16.79 16.31
CA LEU A 638 26.37 16.87 16.34
C LEU A 638 25.79 17.02 17.76
N GLN A 639 26.51 16.63 18.82
CA GLN A 639 26.21 17.06 20.19
C GLN A 639 26.35 18.59 20.33
N ASN A 640 27.36 19.20 19.71
CA ASN A 640 27.55 20.66 19.76
C ASN A 640 26.37 21.41 19.10
N VAL A 641 25.75 20.84 18.05
CA VAL A 641 24.54 21.40 17.40
C VAL A 641 23.35 21.49 18.37
N VAL A 642 23.15 20.46 19.21
CA VAL A 642 22.09 20.43 20.24
C VAL A 642 22.44 21.30 21.44
N GLN A 643 23.69 21.28 21.90
CA GLN A 643 24.11 22.02 23.10
C GLN A 643 24.19 23.55 22.88
N ARG A 644 24.66 24.01 21.71
CA ARG A 644 24.96 25.43 21.45
C ARG A 644 24.80 25.89 19.99
N GLY A 645 24.28 25.03 19.12
CA GLY A 645 24.06 25.31 17.70
C GLY A 645 22.59 25.53 17.34
N THR A 646 22.21 25.15 16.13
CA THR A 646 20.84 25.35 15.58
C THR A 646 19.74 24.51 16.24
N ALA A 647 20.05 23.60 17.16
CA ALA A 647 19.11 22.62 17.72
C ALA A 647 18.92 22.70 19.24
N THR A 648 19.11 23.87 19.87
CA THR A 648 18.94 24.03 21.33
C THR A 648 17.54 23.71 21.84
N GLY A 649 16.50 23.74 20.99
CA GLY A 649 15.16 23.24 21.31
C GLY A 649 15.05 21.72 21.52
N ALA A 650 16.05 20.94 21.05
CA ALA A 650 16.14 19.49 21.22
C ALA A 650 16.91 19.08 22.49
N GLN A 651 17.11 19.97 23.45
CA GLN A 651 17.74 19.61 24.74
C GLN A 651 16.76 18.83 25.62
N ILE A 652 17.18 17.62 26.03
CA ILE A 652 16.35 16.65 26.75
C ILE A 652 16.95 16.17 28.09
N GLY A 653 17.99 16.83 28.59
CA GLY A 653 18.62 16.52 29.89
C GLY A 653 19.57 15.32 29.93
N ARG A 654 19.62 14.50 28.87
CA ARG A 654 20.58 13.39 28.66
C ARG A 654 21.46 13.65 27.43
N PRO A 655 22.58 12.92 27.23
CA PRO A 655 23.41 13.04 26.02
C PRO A 655 22.58 12.81 24.75
N ALA A 656 22.59 13.80 23.86
CA ALA A 656 21.84 13.80 22.61
C ALA A 656 22.61 14.54 21.52
N ALA A 657 22.51 14.06 20.29
CA ALA A 657 23.12 14.63 19.11
C ALA A 657 22.07 14.76 18.00
N GLY A 658 22.28 15.64 17.02
CA GLY A 658 21.37 15.73 15.88
C GLY A 658 21.65 16.89 14.96
N LYS A 659 20.85 17.01 13.91
CA LYS A 659 21.01 18.02 12.87
C LYS A 659 19.66 18.57 12.41
N THR A 660 19.57 19.91 12.36
CA THR A 660 18.45 20.60 11.72
C THR A 660 18.57 20.55 10.20
N GLY A 661 17.45 20.34 9.52
CA GLY A 661 17.26 20.61 8.10
C GLY A 661 16.27 21.75 7.87
N THR A 662 16.55 22.49 6.82
CA THR A 662 15.60 23.35 6.12
C THR A 662 15.94 23.19 4.64
N ALA A 663 14.93 22.95 3.80
CA ALA A 663 15.07 22.89 2.34
C ALA A 663 15.20 24.30 1.74
N ASN A 664 15.26 24.40 0.42
CA ASN A 664 15.17 25.71 -0.25
C ASN A 664 13.80 26.34 0.02
N GLU A 665 13.73 27.68 0.07
CA GLU A 665 12.48 28.47 0.20
C GLU A 665 11.54 28.04 1.35
N ASP A 666 12.10 27.39 2.39
CA ASP A 666 11.37 26.87 3.55
C ASP A 666 10.24 25.89 3.20
N TYR A 667 10.37 25.13 2.09
CA TYR A 667 9.40 24.09 1.66
C TYR A 667 9.29 22.93 2.66
N HIS A 668 10.41 22.54 3.28
CA HIS A 668 10.47 21.49 4.29
C HIS A 668 11.38 21.90 5.45
N ALA A 669 10.96 21.55 6.67
CA ALA A 669 11.71 21.72 7.90
C ALA A 669 11.92 20.35 8.56
N TRP A 670 13.12 20.10 9.06
CA TRP A 670 13.51 18.82 9.63
C TRP A 670 14.28 19.00 10.94
N PHE A 671 14.12 18.05 11.85
CA PHE A 671 15.17 17.73 12.80
C PHE A 671 15.31 16.21 12.92
N ILE A 672 16.54 15.73 12.79
CA ILE A 672 16.86 14.32 13.02
C ILE A 672 17.92 14.28 14.11
N GLY A 673 17.61 13.56 15.17
CA GLY A 673 18.45 13.49 16.35
C GLY A 673 18.31 12.17 17.06
N TYR A 674 19.29 11.87 17.89
CA TYR A 674 19.43 10.57 18.52
C TYR A 674 20.13 10.67 19.88
N THR A 675 19.87 9.66 20.69
CA THR A 675 20.69 9.21 21.82
C THR A 675 21.40 7.91 21.40
N PRO A 676 22.31 7.33 22.18
CA PRO A 676 22.85 5.99 21.89
C PRO A 676 21.77 4.88 21.83
N GLN A 677 20.58 5.13 22.38
CA GLN A 677 19.51 4.14 22.59
C GLN A 677 18.35 4.28 21.58
N LEU A 678 18.11 5.48 21.03
CA LEU A 678 16.99 5.79 20.14
C LEU A 678 17.38 6.88 19.13
N SER A 679 17.00 6.71 17.86
CA SER A 679 17.10 7.74 16.81
C SER A 679 15.73 8.11 16.26
N THR A 680 15.45 9.40 16.10
CA THR A 680 14.16 9.91 15.62
C THR A 680 14.34 11.01 14.58
N ALA A 681 13.60 10.89 13.47
CA ALA A 681 13.40 11.97 12.52
C ALA A 681 12.02 12.62 12.73
N VAL A 682 11.99 13.95 12.71
CA VAL A 682 10.78 14.76 12.61
C VAL A 682 10.85 15.56 11.30
N TRP A 683 9.87 15.33 10.42
CA TRP A 683 9.65 16.09 9.19
C TRP A 683 8.43 17.01 9.33
N MET A 684 8.45 18.12 8.59
CA MET A 684 7.38 19.09 8.48
C MET A 684 7.41 19.76 7.10
N GLY A 685 6.26 19.90 6.43
CA GLY A 685 6.13 20.52 5.12
C GLY A 685 4.72 20.38 4.54
N HIS A 686 4.54 20.72 3.27
CA HIS A 686 3.30 20.44 2.55
C HIS A 686 3.46 19.10 1.80
N SER A 687 2.48 18.20 1.89
CA SER A 687 2.50 16.91 1.18
C SER A 687 2.08 17.06 -0.29
N GLU A 688 1.51 18.21 -0.64
CA GLU A 688 0.87 18.53 -1.91
C GLU A 688 1.80 19.31 -2.86
N GLY A 689 3.09 19.42 -2.51
CA GLY A 689 4.15 20.06 -3.30
C GLY A 689 5.05 21.01 -2.49
N ASP A 690 6.13 21.48 -3.15
CA ASP A 690 7.06 22.48 -2.62
C ASP A 690 6.36 23.84 -2.42
N LEU A 691 5.86 24.11 -1.20
CA LEU A 691 5.12 25.33 -0.82
C LEU A 691 5.76 26.01 0.42
N PRO A 692 6.10 27.33 0.38
CA PRO A 692 6.87 27.98 1.44
C PRO A 692 6.16 28.08 2.79
N MET A 693 6.81 27.63 3.86
CA MET A 693 6.32 27.80 5.25
C MET A 693 6.78 29.14 5.86
N VAL A 694 6.41 30.25 5.22
CA VAL A 694 6.76 31.62 5.65
C VAL A 694 5.53 32.49 5.88
N ARG A 695 5.62 33.41 6.86
CA ARG A 695 4.51 34.27 7.34
C ARG A 695 3.26 33.48 7.77
N THR A 696 3.46 32.22 8.16
CA THR A 696 2.40 31.26 8.46
C THR A 696 1.86 31.44 9.86
N THR A 697 0.54 31.34 10.03
CA THR A 697 -0.08 31.07 11.34
C THR A 697 -0.31 29.56 11.47
N LEU A 698 0.09 28.97 12.60
CA LEU A 698 -0.07 27.56 12.92
C LEU A 698 -0.28 27.41 14.44
N ASN A 699 -1.24 26.60 14.85
CA ASN A 699 -1.65 26.34 16.23
C ASN A 699 -1.78 27.63 17.07
N GLY A 700 -2.58 28.57 16.56
CA GLY A 700 -2.85 29.88 17.15
C GLY A 700 -1.69 30.88 17.12
N ARG A 701 -0.53 30.52 16.53
CA ARG A 701 0.70 31.30 16.63
C ARG A 701 1.26 31.70 15.27
N TYR A 702 1.61 32.97 15.13
CA TYR A 702 2.29 33.49 13.95
C TYR A 702 3.79 33.15 13.93
N TYR A 703 4.28 32.70 12.79
CA TYR A 703 5.68 32.42 12.48
C TYR A 703 6.08 33.22 11.23
N SER A 704 7.10 34.07 11.34
CA SER A 704 7.67 34.76 10.16
C SER A 704 8.29 33.78 9.16
N GLN A 705 8.83 32.67 9.67
CA GLN A 705 9.50 31.59 8.95
C GLN A 705 9.47 30.34 9.84
N ILE A 706 9.23 29.16 9.26
CA ILE A 706 9.33 27.85 9.92
C ILE A 706 10.59 27.14 9.40
N TYR A 707 11.41 26.63 10.32
CA TYR A 707 12.67 25.95 10.02
C TYR A 707 12.97 24.87 11.06
N GLY A 708 13.92 23.96 10.78
CA GLY A 708 14.16 22.76 11.60
C GLY A 708 14.37 23.00 13.10
N GLY A 709 15.08 24.07 13.48
CA GLY A 709 15.31 24.46 14.87
C GLY A 709 14.09 25.09 15.58
N ARG A 710 13.04 25.48 14.83
CA ARG A 710 11.91 26.29 15.33
C ARG A 710 10.69 25.47 15.75
N ILE A 711 10.39 24.38 15.04
CA ILE A 711 9.26 23.48 15.35
C ILE A 711 9.71 22.00 15.40
N PRO A 712 10.40 21.42 14.39
CA PRO A 712 10.82 20.01 14.46
C PRO A 712 11.74 19.65 15.64
N ALA A 713 12.73 20.49 15.97
CA ALA A 713 13.63 20.25 17.11
C ALA A 713 12.90 20.30 18.49
N PRO A 714 12.00 21.27 18.76
CA PRO A 714 11.10 21.20 19.91
C PRO A 714 10.17 19.96 19.96
N ILE A 715 9.57 19.54 18.83
CA ILE A 715 8.75 18.32 18.76
C ILE A 715 9.57 17.09 19.15
N TRP A 716 10.75 16.93 18.54
CA TRP A 716 11.70 15.86 18.87
C TRP A 716 12.07 15.90 20.35
N GLY A 717 12.36 17.08 20.89
CA GLY A 717 12.73 17.26 22.29
C GLY A 717 11.60 16.86 23.24
N ASP A 718 10.35 17.11 22.89
CA ASP A 718 9.21 16.74 23.73
C ASP A 718 8.90 15.25 23.69
N TYR A 719 8.91 14.66 22.49
CA TYR A 719 8.77 13.22 22.31
C TYR A 719 9.90 12.44 23.01
N MET A 720 11.16 12.80 22.79
CA MET A 720 12.31 12.02 23.28
C MET A 720 12.52 12.10 24.79
N ARG A 721 12.00 13.12 25.47
CA ARG A 721 11.90 13.13 26.94
C ARG A 721 10.97 12.01 27.45
N LYS A 722 9.85 11.78 26.78
CA LYS A 722 8.85 10.74 27.12
C LYS A 722 9.34 9.35 26.69
N ALA A 723 9.83 9.22 25.45
CA ALA A 723 10.23 7.93 24.88
C ALA A 723 11.47 7.32 25.55
N THR A 724 12.34 8.16 26.15
CA THR A 724 13.49 7.72 26.96
C THR A 724 13.24 7.76 28.46
N GLU A 725 12.00 7.96 28.90
CA GLU A 725 11.63 7.80 30.32
C GLU A 725 11.87 6.35 30.76
N GLY A 726 12.40 6.15 31.97
CA GLY A 726 12.84 4.84 32.46
C GLY A 726 14.12 4.28 31.83
N MET A 727 14.66 4.87 30.76
CA MET A 727 15.95 4.44 30.18
C MET A 727 17.14 5.11 30.91
N GLU A 728 18.10 4.31 31.38
CA GLU A 728 19.36 4.81 31.95
C GLU A 728 20.15 5.69 30.94
N PRO A 729 20.64 6.88 31.33
CA PRO A 729 21.37 7.79 30.43
C PRO A 729 22.71 7.24 29.91
N MET A 730 22.74 6.80 28.65
CA MET A 730 23.98 6.43 27.95
C MET A 730 24.68 7.64 27.31
N GLY A 731 26.01 7.63 27.34
CA GLY A 731 26.87 8.57 26.60
C GLY A 731 27.32 8.00 25.25
N PHE A 732 27.76 8.88 24.35
CA PHE A 732 28.43 8.50 23.11
C PHE A 732 29.91 8.15 23.36
N ALA A 733 30.51 7.37 22.45
CA ALA A 733 31.96 7.18 22.43
C ALA A 733 32.69 8.53 22.25
N GLU A 734 33.83 8.70 22.93
CA GLU A 734 34.63 9.94 22.85
C GLU A 734 35.34 10.06 21.49
N ALA A 735 35.28 11.26 20.90
CA ALA A 735 36.02 11.55 19.68
C ALA A 735 37.53 11.70 19.97
N GLN A 736 38.37 10.98 19.22
CA GLN A 736 39.82 11.04 19.39
C GLN A 736 40.41 12.39 18.96
N GLU A 737 41.62 12.71 19.44
CA GLU A 737 42.33 13.96 19.07
C GLU A 737 42.42 14.17 17.55
N ARG A 738 42.56 13.09 16.76
CA ARG A 738 42.70 13.15 15.30
C ARG A 738 41.47 13.79 14.65
N GLN A 739 40.27 13.30 14.94
CA GLN A 739 39.04 13.82 14.35
C GLN A 739 38.77 15.26 14.84
N ILE A 740 39.05 15.57 16.11
CA ILE A 740 38.81 16.92 16.64
C ILE A 740 39.83 17.95 16.09
N PHE A 741 41.12 17.61 16.05
CA PHE A 741 42.22 18.59 15.86
C PHE A 741 43.19 18.29 14.71
N GLY A 742 42.98 17.20 13.97
CA GLY A 742 43.88 16.73 12.91
C GLY A 742 45.13 16.04 13.44
N ASP A 743 46.03 15.68 12.53
CA ASP A 743 47.33 15.13 12.90
C ASP A 743 48.18 16.21 13.61
N ARG A 744 48.44 16.00 14.91
CA ARG A 744 49.26 16.91 15.72
C ARG A 744 50.71 16.45 15.84
N VAL A 745 51.63 17.31 15.42
CA VAL A 745 53.09 17.12 15.54
C VAL A 745 53.57 17.74 16.86
N GLY A 746 54.55 17.09 17.51
CA GLY A 746 55.19 17.63 18.71
C GLY A 746 56.19 18.75 18.35
N VAL A 747 56.10 19.89 19.03
CA VAL A 747 57.03 21.02 18.85
C VAL A 747 58.42 20.64 19.40
N PRO A 748 59.50 20.72 18.60
CA PRO A 748 60.86 20.48 19.08
C PRO A 748 61.30 21.42 20.22
N GLY A 749 62.12 20.90 21.13
CA GLY A 749 62.79 21.71 22.14
C GLY A 749 63.89 22.58 21.53
N VAL A 750 63.63 23.89 21.39
CA VAL A 750 64.57 24.86 20.80
C VAL A 750 65.14 25.89 21.78
N VAL A 751 64.75 25.86 23.05
CA VAL A 751 65.34 26.69 24.10
C VAL A 751 66.84 26.40 24.20
N GLY A 752 67.65 27.45 24.32
CA GLY A 752 69.12 27.36 24.32
C GLY A 752 69.77 27.28 22.94
N GLN A 753 69.04 27.03 21.84
CA GLN A 753 69.57 27.11 20.48
C GLN A 753 69.70 28.57 20.01
N SER A 754 70.53 28.84 19.01
CA SER A 754 70.54 30.15 18.33
C SER A 754 69.27 30.37 17.52
N VAL A 755 68.89 31.63 17.24
CA VAL A 755 67.68 31.96 16.44
C VAL A 755 67.62 31.17 15.12
N ASN A 756 68.75 31.05 14.41
CA ASN A 756 68.82 30.32 13.14
C ASN A 756 68.67 28.80 13.31
N GLY A 757 69.29 28.22 14.35
CA GLY A 757 69.17 26.79 14.65
C GLY A 757 67.74 26.41 15.08
N ALA A 758 67.14 27.23 15.96
CA ALA A 758 65.75 27.11 16.37
C ALA A 758 64.79 27.21 15.17
N THR A 759 65.00 28.21 14.30
CA THR A 759 64.19 28.41 13.10
C THR A 759 64.27 27.20 12.16
N ALA A 760 65.48 26.72 11.85
CA ALA A 760 65.68 25.55 11.00
C ALA A 760 65.08 24.26 11.61
N THR A 761 65.20 24.07 12.93
CA THR A 761 64.62 22.92 13.64
C THR A 761 63.09 22.93 13.58
N LEU A 762 62.46 24.09 13.81
CA LEU A 762 61.00 24.23 13.77
C LEU A 762 60.45 24.12 12.34
N GLN A 763 61.11 24.74 11.35
CA GLN A 763 60.73 24.62 9.94
C GLN A 763 60.92 23.18 9.41
N GLY A 764 61.98 22.48 9.83
CA GLY A 764 62.20 21.06 9.52
C GLY A 764 61.13 20.13 10.13
N ALA A 765 60.55 20.52 11.26
CA ALA A 765 59.36 19.87 11.84
C ALA A 765 58.02 20.37 11.24
N GLY A 766 58.06 21.19 10.19
CA GLY A 766 56.88 21.65 9.45
C GLY A 766 56.17 22.87 10.03
N PHE A 767 56.77 23.61 10.97
CA PHE A 767 56.14 24.78 11.61
C PHE A 767 56.51 26.12 10.95
N GLN A 768 55.59 27.08 11.01
CA GLN A 768 55.91 28.48 10.77
C GLN A 768 56.61 29.07 12.00
N VAL A 769 57.56 29.99 11.78
CA VAL A 769 58.32 30.63 12.85
C VAL A 769 58.08 32.15 12.84
N SER A 770 57.95 32.74 14.03
CA SER A 770 58.10 34.18 14.26
C SER A 770 59.17 34.39 15.32
N VAL A 771 60.00 35.43 15.16
CA VAL A 771 60.87 35.89 16.24
C VAL A 771 60.12 36.95 17.02
N GLY A 772 59.91 36.71 18.31
CA GLY A 772 59.29 37.67 19.22
C GLY A 772 60.29 38.69 19.76
N GLU A 773 59.78 39.67 20.51
CA GLU A 773 60.64 40.58 21.28
C GLU A 773 61.51 39.82 22.28
N GLY A 774 62.67 40.39 22.62
CA GLY A 774 63.59 39.75 23.57
C GLY A 774 62.96 39.48 24.94
N ARG A 775 63.49 38.48 25.63
CA ARG A 775 63.15 38.13 27.02
C ARG A 775 64.43 38.08 27.85
N TYR A 776 64.39 38.59 29.07
CA TYR A 776 65.49 38.40 30.00
C TYR A 776 65.52 36.94 30.49
N SER A 777 66.72 36.36 30.57
CA SER A 777 66.96 35.02 31.08
C SER A 777 68.29 34.97 31.82
N ALA A 778 68.25 34.55 33.08
CA ALA A 778 69.45 34.32 33.87
C ALA A 778 70.22 33.04 33.48
N THR A 779 69.63 32.18 32.64
CA THR A 779 70.16 30.83 32.32
C THR A 779 70.48 30.62 30.83
N VAL A 780 69.98 31.47 29.93
CA VAL A 780 70.24 31.37 28.48
C VAL A 780 71.06 32.57 27.99
N SER A 781 72.19 32.30 27.35
CA SER A 781 73.08 33.32 26.77
C SER A 781 72.34 34.25 25.78
N PRO A 782 72.68 35.56 25.73
CA PRO A 782 72.10 36.50 24.78
C PRO A 782 72.13 36.00 23.33
N GLY A 783 71.03 36.19 22.60
CA GLY A 783 70.90 35.76 21.20
C GLY A 783 70.53 34.26 20.98
N ASN A 784 70.57 33.43 22.02
CA ASN A 784 69.93 32.11 22.00
C ASN A 784 68.49 32.20 22.52
N ILE A 785 67.63 31.27 22.13
CA ILE A 785 66.19 31.30 22.46
C ILE A 785 65.96 31.02 23.94
N ALA A 786 65.39 31.99 24.66
CA ALA A 786 65.01 31.86 26.07
C ALA A 786 63.67 31.12 26.24
N GLU A 787 62.72 31.35 25.33
CA GLU A 787 61.35 30.85 25.41
C GLU A 787 60.84 30.55 23.99
N ALA A 788 59.98 29.54 23.86
CA ALA A 788 59.19 29.30 22.66
C ALA A 788 57.72 29.14 23.05
N SER A 789 56.80 29.70 22.26
CA SER A 789 55.36 29.62 22.48
C SER A 789 54.61 29.32 21.17
N PRO A 790 53.88 28.19 21.06
CA PRO A 790 53.88 27.03 21.97
C PRO A 790 55.28 26.44 22.24
N GLY A 791 55.49 25.93 23.45
CA GLY A 791 56.79 25.42 23.91
C GLY A 791 57.13 24.02 23.43
N GLY A 792 58.40 23.62 23.60
CA GLY A 792 58.87 22.28 23.27
C GLY A 792 58.08 21.21 24.02
N GLY A 793 57.63 20.16 23.30
CA GLY A 793 56.76 19.10 23.82
C GLY A 793 55.26 19.37 23.66
N ALA A 794 54.82 20.60 23.35
CA ALA A 794 53.43 20.86 22.97
C ALA A 794 53.07 20.13 21.66
N ARG A 795 51.85 19.60 21.54
CA ARG A 795 51.35 18.99 20.30
C ARG A 795 50.40 19.95 19.57
N VAL A 796 50.75 20.35 18.35
CA VAL A 796 49.98 21.30 17.54
C VAL A 796 49.95 20.87 16.06
N ALA A 797 49.06 21.46 15.25
CA ALA A 797 48.93 21.09 13.84
C ALA A 797 50.18 21.50 13.02
N PRO A 798 50.57 20.74 11.98
CA PRO A 798 51.53 21.18 10.96
C PRO A 798 51.23 22.60 10.45
N GLY A 799 52.28 23.36 10.12
CA GLY A 799 52.15 24.75 9.70
C GLY A 799 51.80 25.75 10.80
N SER A 800 51.52 25.30 12.04
CA SER A 800 51.29 26.20 13.19
C SER A 800 52.45 27.16 13.39
N ARG A 801 52.12 28.37 13.85
CA ARG A 801 53.10 29.43 14.15
C ARG A 801 53.66 29.28 15.56
N ILE A 802 54.93 28.93 15.65
CA ILE A 802 55.71 28.95 16.89
C ILE A 802 56.44 30.28 16.96
N THR A 803 56.26 31.03 18.05
CA THR A 803 57.03 32.26 18.30
C THR A 803 58.18 31.95 19.23
N ILE A 804 59.41 32.24 18.77
CA ILE A 804 60.64 32.06 19.54
C ILE A 804 61.14 33.41 20.04
N TYR A 805 61.46 33.50 21.33
CA TYR A 805 61.86 34.74 22.00
C TYR A 805 63.36 34.67 22.34
N PRO A 806 64.21 35.52 21.73
CA PRO A 806 65.64 35.54 22.02
C PRO A 806 65.93 36.04 23.44
N SER A 807 66.96 35.47 24.06
CA SER A 807 67.49 35.96 25.33
C SER A 807 68.16 37.33 25.14
N LEU A 808 67.86 38.24 26.05
CA LEU A 808 68.57 39.50 26.27
C LEU A 808 69.72 39.36 27.28
N GLY A 809 69.92 38.16 27.85
CA GLY A 809 70.75 37.92 29.03
C GLY A 809 69.98 38.15 30.34
N PRO A 810 70.68 38.18 31.49
CA PRO A 810 70.04 38.46 32.78
C PRO A 810 69.32 39.81 32.79
N GLU A 811 68.26 39.92 33.59
CA GLU A 811 67.54 41.18 33.77
C GLU A 811 68.48 42.24 34.41
N PRO A 812 68.55 43.47 33.87
CA PRO A 812 69.33 44.54 34.47
C PRO A 812 68.87 44.80 35.91
N ALA A 813 69.81 44.91 36.85
CA ALA A 813 69.49 45.37 38.19
C ALA A 813 68.76 46.72 38.11
N PRO A 814 67.65 46.92 38.85
CA PRO A 814 66.89 48.16 38.77
C PRO A 814 67.78 49.36 39.12
N PRO A 815 67.63 50.50 38.43
CA PRO A 815 68.44 51.68 38.69
C PRO A 815 68.27 52.12 40.14
N ALA A 816 69.39 52.33 40.84
CA ALA A 816 69.37 52.78 42.23
C ALA A 816 68.65 54.12 42.35
N ASP A 817 67.66 54.21 43.24
CA ASP A 817 66.86 55.42 43.44
C ASP A 817 67.75 56.58 43.91
N PRO A 818 67.87 57.69 43.15
CA PRO A 818 68.63 58.87 43.56
C PRO A 818 68.09 59.56 44.82
N ASN A 819 66.88 59.20 45.28
CA ASN A 819 66.20 59.80 46.43
C ASN A 819 66.15 58.88 47.65
N ALA A 820 66.80 57.71 47.62
CA ALA A 820 66.89 56.81 48.76
C ALA A 820 67.48 57.55 49.99
N PRO A 821 66.74 57.73 51.10
CA PRO A 821 67.22 58.52 52.23
C PRO A 821 68.44 57.91 52.90
N ALA A 822 69.41 58.75 53.27
CA ALA A 822 70.56 58.32 54.06
C ALA A 822 70.11 57.92 55.48
N ASP A 823 70.47 56.70 55.90
CA ASP A 823 70.14 56.09 57.19
C ASP A 823 70.58 56.98 58.38
N PRO A 824 69.63 57.53 59.17
CA PRO A 824 69.92 58.34 60.34
C PRO A 824 69.91 57.53 61.64
N ASN A 825 70.76 56.50 61.69
CA ASN A 825 71.33 55.80 62.87
C ASN A 825 70.63 54.50 63.36
N GLN A 826 71.42 53.42 63.36
CA GLN A 826 71.51 52.51 64.52
C GLN A 826 71.71 53.34 65.80
N PRO A 827 70.97 53.10 66.90
CA PRO A 827 71.57 52.20 67.91
C PRO A 827 70.59 51.44 68.83
N GLY A 828 70.99 50.24 69.27
CA GLY A 828 70.62 49.74 70.61
C GLY A 828 69.78 48.45 70.72
N GLN A 829 69.97 47.83 71.89
CA GLN A 829 69.17 46.85 72.66
C GLN A 829 67.70 46.60 72.26
N GLN A 830 67.09 45.40 72.41
CA GLN A 830 67.60 44.03 72.70
C GLN A 830 66.47 42.97 72.43
N GLN A 831 66.74 41.69 72.73
CA GLN A 831 65.83 40.51 72.70
C GLN A 831 64.52 40.66 73.54
N PRO A 832 63.46 39.78 73.42
CA PRO A 832 63.48 38.35 72.97
C PRO A 832 62.30 37.84 72.09
N GLY A 833 62.34 36.56 71.66
CA GLY A 833 61.15 35.82 71.17
C GLY A 833 61.41 34.61 70.23
N GLN A 834 60.92 33.42 70.60
CA GLN A 834 60.85 32.15 69.82
C GLN A 834 59.41 31.56 69.96
N PRO A 835 58.95 30.45 69.30
CA PRO A 835 59.68 29.40 68.56
C PRO A 835 59.06 28.92 67.19
N GLN A 836 59.65 27.83 66.66
CA GLN A 836 59.26 26.89 65.55
C GLN A 836 58.00 26.02 65.85
N PRO A 837 57.55 25.00 65.03
CA PRO A 837 58.13 24.27 63.86
C PRO A 837 57.18 24.09 62.63
N GLY A 838 57.45 23.32 61.54
CA GLY A 838 58.69 22.69 61.04
C GLY A 838 58.47 21.63 59.90
N GLN A 839 59.54 21.34 59.15
CA GLN A 839 59.98 20.13 58.40
C GLN A 839 58.99 19.18 57.63
N GLY A 840 59.41 18.76 56.41
CA GLY A 840 58.87 17.57 55.71
C GLY A 840 59.32 17.37 54.24
N GLN A 841 60.20 16.40 53.96
CA GLN A 841 60.54 15.81 52.63
C GLN A 841 60.08 14.32 52.63
N PRO A 842 60.21 13.47 51.56
CA PRO A 842 60.83 13.65 50.22
C PRO A 842 60.05 13.05 48.99
N GLN A 843 60.69 13.07 47.82
CA GLN A 843 60.52 12.19 46.63
C GLN A 843 61.13 10.76 46.90
N PRO A 844 61.36 9.80 45.95
CA PRO A 844 61.19 9.74 44.47
C PRO A 844 60.61 8.41 43.90
N GLY A 845 60.68 8.19 42.57
CA GLY A 845 60.52 6.84 41.98
C GLY A 845 60.31 6.73 40.45
N GLN A 846 61.38 6.79 39.64
CA GLN A 846 61.45 6.32 38.23
C GLN A 846 62.74 5.47 38.08
N PRO A 847 62.84 4.47 37.15
CA PRO A 847 63.26 4.75 35.75
C PRO A 847 62.76 3.71 34.68
N GLU A 848 63.38 3.72 33.48
CA GLU A 848 62.97 3.05 32.20
C GLU A 848 63.86 1.81 31.78
N PRO A 849 64.06 1.41 30.47
CA PRO A 849 63.42 0.26 29.79
C PRO A 849 64.34 -0.98 29.52
N PRO A 850 65.02 -1.32 28.36
CA PRO A 850 64.99 -0.90 26.93
C PRO A 850 65.00 -2.00 25.80
N ALA A 851 64.38 -1.67 24.64
CA ALA A 851 64.83 -1.90 23.22
C ALA A 851 64.92 -3.28 22.48
N GLY A 852 64.60 -3.25 21.15
CA GLY A 852 65.11 -4.10 20.03
C GLY A 852 64.12 -5.10 19.34
N GLY A 853 64.09 -5.35 18.00
CA GLY A 853 64.71 -4.67 16.83
C GLY A 853 64.59 -5.41 15.44
N THR A 854 64.20 -4.68 14.37
CA THR A 854 64.55 -4.75 12.90
C THR A 854 64.33 -5.96 11.91
N ALA A 855 63.51 -5.70 10.85
CA ALA A 855 63.73 -5.82 9.36
C ALA A 855 63.96 -7.15 8.56
N ASP A 856 63.25 -7.40 7.42
CA ASP A 856 63.55 -7.00 6.00
C ASP A 856 62.59 -7.68 4.92
N ARG A 857 62.87 -7.57 3.60
CA ARG A 857 61.96 -7.72 2.40
C ARG A 857 62.14 -8.99 1.51
N SER A 858 61.18 -9.30 0.60
CA SER A 858 61.38 -9.57 -0.87
C SER A 858 60.15 -10.13 -1.64
N GLU A 859 60.21 -10.19 -2.99
CA GLU A 859 59.18 -10.60 -3.99
C GLU A 859 59.89 -10.96 -5.34
N PRO A 860 59.25 -11.52 -6.41
CA PRO A 860 58.20 -12.56 -6.57
C PRO A 860 58.75 -13.65 -7.58
N PRO A 861 58.12 -14.16 -8.68
CA PRO A 861 56.72 -14.39 -9.08
C PRO A 861 56.30 -15.88 -9.42
N PRO A 862 56.28 -16.46 -10.67
CA PRO A 862 55.31 -17.54 -11.06
C PRO A 862 55.99 -18.73 -11.85
N PRO A 863 55.42 -19.43 -12.88
CA PRO A 863 54.02 -19.76 -13.28
C PRO A 863 53.75 -21.27 -13.62
N ALA A 864 52.48 -21.73 -13.69
CA ALA A 864 52.07 -22.83 -14.61
C ALA A 864 50.52 -22.97 -14.87
N ALA A 865 50.19 -22.97 -16.16
CA ALA A 865 48.94 -23.27 -16.91
C ALA A 865 47.78 -24.13 -16.34
N GLY A 866 46.54 -23.77 -16.75
CA GLY A 866 45.37 -24.66 -16.92
C GLY A 866 44.01 -23.97 -16.65
N GLY A 867 42.93 -24.13 -17.43
CA GLY A 867 42.82 -24.80 -18.74
C GLY A 867 41.36 -25.05 -19.22
N GLY A 868 40.73 -24.06 -19.89
CA GLY A 868 39.42 -24.21 -20.56
C GLY A 868 38.20 -23.91 -19.67
N GLY A 869 37.01 -23.61 -20.23
CA GLY A 869 36.70 -23.40 -21.65
C GLY A 869 35.23 -22.99 -21.86
N SER A 870 34.95 -22.12 -22.83
CA SER A 870 33.58 -21.63 -23.06
C SER A 870 32.68 -22.68 -23.73
N ARG A 871 31.42 -22.75 -23.33
CA ARG A 871 30.38 -23.53 -24.04
C ARG A 871 29.10 -22.73 -24.22
N ARG A 872 28.87 -22.31 -25.46
CA ARG A 872 27.52 -22.01 -25.95
C ARG A 872 26.69 -23.30 -25.90
N VAL A 873 25.47 -23.23 -25.37
CA VAL A 873 24.43 -24.25 -25.60
C VAL A 873 23.34 -23.65 -26.46
N ARG A 874 22.77 -24.43 -27.40
CA ARG A 874 21.84 -23.95 -28.42
C ARG A 874 20.66 -24.92 -28.56
N GLY A 875 19.44 -24.39 -28.51
CA GLY A 875 18.19 -25.15 -28.65
C GLY A 875 17.58 -25.59 -27.31
N ARG A 876 16.30 -26.00 -27.29
CA ARG A 876 15.42 -26.32 -28.44
C ARG A 876 14.02 -25.72 -28.26
N ARG A 877 13.38 -25.34 -29.38
CA ARG A 877 11.91 -25.36 -29.46
C ARG A 877 11.43 -26.81 -29.35
N ARG A 878 10.35 -27.05 -28.61
CA ARG A 878 9.47 -28.21 -28.76
C ARG A 878 8.03 -27.73 -28.90
N THR A 879 7.27 -28.37 -29.79
CA THR A 879 5.87 -28.06 -30.08
C THR A 879 5.01 -29.29 -29.84
N LEU A 880 4.14 -29.21 -28.82
CA LEU A 880 3.02 -30.09 -28.47
C LEU A 880 2.12 -29.24 -27.54
N GLY A 881 0.79 -29.27 -27.59
CA GLY A 881 -0.08 -29.88 -28.61
C GLY A 881 -1.57 -29.82 -28.22
N ALA A 882 -2.34 -28.93 -28.86
CA ALA A 882 -3.81 -28.78 -28.80
C ALA A 882 -4.45 -28.34 -27.46
N GLY A 883 -5.13 -27.18 -27.46
CA GLY A 883 -5.91 -26.63 -26.35
C GLY A 883 -6.39 -25.21 -26.66
N ARG A 884 -7.69 -25.07 -27.01
CA ARG A 884 -8.41 -23.86 -27.51
C ARG A 884 -7.80 -22.47 -27.16
N ASP A 885 -7.43 -21.71 -28.20
CA ASP A 885 -7.02 -20.30 -28.15
C ASP A 885 -8.03 -19.42 -28.95
N PRO A 886 -8.80 -18.51 -28.31
CA PRO A 886 -9.79 -17.66 -28.98
C PRO A 886 -9.18 -16.33 -29.45
N ARG A 887 -8.39 -16.36 -30.53
CA ARG A 887 -7.67 -15.18 -31.08
C ARG A 887 -8.56 -13.95 -31.36
N LEU A 888 -8.57 -13.03 -30.39
CA LEU A 888 -8.95 -11.63 -30.58
C LEU A 888 -8.01 -10.97 -31.62
N HIS A 889 -8.53 -10.00 -32.38
CA HIS A 889 -7.87 -9.54 -33.61
C HIS A 889 -7.70 -8.02 -33.62
N ARG A 890 -6.44 -7.55 -33.57
CA ARG A 890 -6.11 -6.12 -33.67
C ARG A 890 -6.49 -5.57 -35.07
N PRO A 891 -7.02 -4.33 -35.16
CA PRO A 891 -7.58 -3.79 -36.41
C PRO A 891 -6.49 -3.45 -37.46
N PRO A 892 -6.80 -3.55 -38.77
CA PRO A 892 -5.89 -3.18 -39.83
C PRO A 892 -5.77 -1.66 -39.98
N ARG A 893 -4.54 -1.13 -40.08
CA ARG A 893 -4.30 0.29 -40.38
C ARG A 893 -4.51 0.56 -41.88
N ALA A 894 -5.51 1.38 -42.21
CA ALA A 894 -5.64 2.00 -43.54
C ALA A 894 -5.05 3.41 -43.49
N GLY A 895 -4.08 3.73 -44.35
CA GLY A 895 -3.38 5.02 -44.32
C GLY A 895 -3.43 5.76 -45.66
N ALA A 896 -3.80 7.04 -45.62
CA ALA A 896 -3.65 7.99 -46.73
C ALA A 896 -3.12 9.32 -46.16
N ARG A 897 -2.05 9.87 -46.74
CA ARG A 897 -1.46 11.15 -46.28
C ARG A 897 -1.95 12.33 -47.12
N ALA A 898 -2.46 13.35 -46.46
CA ALA A 898 -2.63 14.70 -47.01
C ALA A 898 -2.07 15.75 -46.03
N ARG A 899 -1.62 16.90 -46.53
CA ARG A 899 -1.06 17.98 -45.70
C ARG A 899 -2.16 18.94 -45.22
N SER A 900 -2.74 18.65 -44.06
CA SER A 900 -3.46 19.67 -43.27
C SER A 900 -2.49 20.45 -42.37
N ARG A 901 -2.94 21.58 -41.83
CA ARG A 901 -2.30 22.29 -40.70
C ARG A 901 -2.80 21.82 -39.33
N ARG A 902 -3.97 21.16 -39.26
CA ARG A 902 -4.48 20.48 -38.05
C ARG A 902 -4.05 19.00 -38.06
N SER A 903 -3.88 18.42 -36.88
CA SER A 903 -3.59 16.99 -36.72
C SER A 903 -4.80 16.12 -37.08
N PRO A 904 -4.63 14.81 -37.36
CA PRO A 904 -5.71 13.84 -37.27
C PRO A 904 -6.08 13.60 -35.81
N LEU A 905 -7.38 13.57 -35.49
CA LEU A 905 -7.89 13.29 -34.14
C LEU A 905 -8.32 11.82 -34.02
N ARG A 906 -7.84 11.11 -33.00
CA ARG A 906 -8.02 9.66 -32.85
C ARG A 906 -9.02 9.36 -31.73
N VAL A 907 -10.27 9.16 -32.12
CA VAL A 907 -11.39 8.89 -31.21
C VAL A 907 -11.56 7.38 -31.01
N LEU A 908 -11.41 6.89 -29.79
CA LEU A 908 -11.76 5.50 -29.44
C LEU A 908 -13.24 5.43 -29.06
N HIS A 909 -14.00 4.58 -29.75
CA HIS A 909 -15.41 4.34 -29.47
C HIS A 909 -15.59 2.97 -28.79
N ILE A 910 -16.13 2.98 -27.57
CA ILE A 910 -16.53 1.81 -26.78
C ILE A 910 -18.04 1.79 -26.53
N SER A 911 -18.60 0.60 -26.27
CA SER A 911 -20.05 0.34 -26.15
C SER A 911 -20.28 -1.11 -25.71
N ASP A 912 -21.40 -1.40 -25.05
CA ASP A 912 -21.87 -2.77 -24.77
C ASP A 912 -20.72 -3.60 -24.19
N LEU A 913 -20.15 -3.18 -23.05
CA LEU A 913 -19.17 -4.02 -22.37
C LEU A 913 -19.89 -5.20 -21.72
N HIS A 914 -21.11 -5.02 -21.19
CA HIS A 914 -21.84 -6.02 -20.39
C HIS A 914 -20.89 -6.78 -19.45
N LEU A 915 -20.17 -6.04 -18.62
CA LEU A 915 -19.17 -6.60 -17.73
C LEU A 915 -19.83 -7.30 -16.54
N THR A 916 -19.32 -8.46 -16.20
CA THR A 916 -19.59 -9.17 -14.94
C THR A 916 -18.26 -9.42 -14.22
N PRO A 917 -18.25 -9.62 -12.88
CA PRO A 917 -17.00 -9.57 -12.10
C PRO A 917 -15.92 -10.57 -12.56
N SER A 918 -16.35 -11.74 -13.04
CA SER A 918 -15.50 -12.83 -13.52
C SER A 918 -14.69 -12.53 -14.79
N GLN A 919 -15.02 -11.49 -15.54
CA GLN A 919 -14.58 -11.32 -16.94
C GLN A 919 -13.19 -10.67 -17.10
N ARG A 920 -12.20 -11.19 -16.38
CA ARG A 920 -10.82 -10.65 -16.31
C ARG A 920 -10.15 -10.49 -17.68
N ASP A 921 -10.40 -11.39 -18.64
CA ASP A 921 -9.93 -11.26 -20.03
C ASP A 921 -10.50 -10.03 -20.76
N LYS A 922 -11.76 -9.67 -20.48
CA LYS A 922 -12.40 -8.48 -21.05
C LYS A 922 -11.83 -7.21 -20.42
N VAL A 923 -11.62 -7.21 -19.11
CA VAL A 923 -10.93 -6.13 -18.37
C VAL A 923 -9.54 -5.89 -18.97
N ALA A 924 -8.71 -6.92 -19.08
CA ALA A 924 -7.37 -6.83 -19.66
C ALA A 924 -7.38 -6.36 -21.13
N PHE A 925 -8.36 -6.80 -21.93
CA PHE A 925 -8.53 -6.33 -23.30
C PHE A 925 -8.86 -4.83 -23.39
N VAL A 926 -9.79 -4.33 -22.56
CA VAL A 926 -10.14 -2.90 -22.54
C VAL A 926 -8.96 -2.06 -22.05
N ARG A 927 -8.20 -2.53 -21.06
CA ARG A 927 -6.94 -1.89 -20.63
C ARG A 927 -5.89 -1.79 -21.76
N ASP A 928 -5.73 -2.81 -22.61
CA ASP A 928 -4.83 -2.74 -23.79
C ASP A 928 -5.29 -1.73 -24.87
N LEU A 929 -6.56 -1.28 -24.87
CA LEU A 929 -6.99 -0.23 -25.80
C LEU A 929 -6.26 1.10 -25.57
N ALA A 930 -5.76 1.36 -24.36
CA ALA A 930 -4.89 2.51 -24.10
C ALA A 930 -3.55 2.42 -24.86
N SER A 931 -3.06 1.23 -25.22
CA SER A 931 -1.86 1.08 -26.07
C SER A 931 -2.09 1.56 -27.52
N LEU A 932 -3.35 1.76 -27.94
CA LEU A 932 -3.68 2.45 -29.19
C LEU A 932 -3.36 3.95 -29.12
N ARG A 933 -3.25 4.53 -27.91
CA ARG A 933 -3.08 5.96 -27.62
C ARG A 933 -4.17 6.83 -28.27
N PRO A 934 -5.45 6.70 -27.88
CA PRO A 934 -6.49 7.62 -28.34
C PRO A 934 -6.22 9.04 -27.84
N ASP A 935 -6.74 10.03 -28.56
CA ASP A 935 -6.73 11.44 -28.14
C ASP A 935 -8.05 11.82 -27.44
N LEU A 936 -9.13 11.09 -27.74
CA LEU A 936 -10.46 11.20 -27.14
C LEU A 936 -11.05 9.79 -26.98
N VAL A 937 -11.76 9.53 -25.88
CA VAL A 937 -12.58 8.31 -25.71
C VAL A 937 -14.06 8.68 -25.67
N ILE A 938 -14.89 7.94 -26.40
CA ILE A 938 -16.34 8.08 -26.38
C ILE A 938 -16.96 6.73 -26.03
N ASP A 939 -17.78 6.74 -24.98
CA ASP A 939 -18.56 5.60 -24.54
C ASP A 939 -20.05 5.84 -24.82
N THR A 940 -20.78 4.75 -25.02
CA THR A 940 -22.21 4.72 -25.35
C THR A 940 -23.00 3.76 -24.46
N GLY A 941 -22.42 3.29 -23.35
CA GLY A 941 -23.17 2.59 -22.30
C GLY A 941 -23.47 1.11 -22.58
N ASP A 942 -24.32 0.54 -21.73
CA ASP A 942 -24.40 -0.91 -21.45
C ASP A 942 -23.05 -1.47 -20.99
N ASN A 943 -22.38 -0.74 -20.11
CA ASN A 943 -21.10 -1.15 -19.55
C ASN A 943 -21.25 -2.30 -18.57
N MET A 944 -22.28 -2.25 -17.71
CA MET A 944 -22.51 -3.24 -16.67
C MET A 944 -23.43 -4.39 -17.12
N ALA A 945 -23.35 -5.50 -16.40
CA ALA A 945 -24.29 -6.61 -16.47
C ALA A 945 -24.52 -7.30 -15.09
N HIS A 946 -23.97 -6.73 -14.01
CA HIS A 946 -24.10 -7.20 -12.63
C HIS A 946 -23.86 -6.02 -11.67
N ARG A 947 -24.52 -5.99 -10.50
CA ARG A 947 -24.34 -4.90 -9.51
C ARG A 947 -22.89 -4.73 -9.06
N ASP A 948 -22.19 -5.85 -8.89
CA ASP A 948 -20.82 -5.90 -8.40
C ASP A 948 -19.78 -5.71 -9.54
N ALA A 949 -20.23 -5.33 -10.75
CA ALA A 949 -19.36 -5.11 -11.91
C ALA A 949 -18.67 -3.74 -11.94
N LEU A 950 -19.07 -2.79 -11.09
CA LEU A 950 -18.50 -1.43 -11.11
C LEU A 950 -16.99 -1.40 -10.79
N PRO A 951 -16.46 -2.07 -9.74
CA PRO A 951 -15.00 -2.09 -9.50
C PRO A 951 -14.16 -2.66 -10.67
N PRO A 952 -14.47 -3.83 -11.26
CA PRO A 952 -13.73 -4.32 -12.42
C PRO A 952 -14.01 -3.53 -13.72
N LEU A 953 -15.10 -2.77 -13.80
CA LEU A 953 -15.34 -1.83 -14.89
C LEU A 953 -14.45 -0.59 -14.78
N LEU A 954 -14.27 -0.06 -13.57
CA LEU A 954 -13.33 1.03 -13.32
C LEU A 954 -11.88 0.58 -13.52
N ASP A 955 -11.52 -0.65 -13.15
CA ASP A 955 -10.23 -1.26 -13.54
C ASP A 955 -10.10 -1.41 -15.07
N ALA A 956 -11.14 -1.86 -15.76
CA ALA A 956 -11.13 -1.96 -17.23
C ALA A 956 -10.87 -0.60 -17.90
N LEU A 957 -11.44 0.47 -17.34
CA LEU A 957 -11.39 1.82 -17.90
C LEU A 957 -10.22 2.69 -17.39
N GLU A 958 -9.57 2.38 -16.28
CA GLU A 958 -8.54 3.24 -15.64
C GLU A 958 -7.48 3.80 -16.62
N PRO A 959 -6.86 3.00 -17.52
CA PRO A 959 -5.90 3.51 -18.50
C PRO A 959 -6.50 4.40 -19.60
N LEU A 960 -7.82 4.38 -19.77
CA LEU A 960 -8.59 5.19 -20.71
C LEU A 960 -9.18 6.45 -20.05
N LEU A 961 -9.50 6.40 -18.75
CA LEU A 961 -9.99 7.53 -17.97
C LEU A 961 -8.95 8.67 -17.87
N ALA A 962 -7.66 8.36 -18.01
CA ALA A 962 -6.59 9.35 -18.13
C ALA A 962 -6.58 10.14 -19.47
N VAL A 963 -7.40 9.76 -20.44
CA VAL A 963 -7.59 10.46 -21.73
C VAL A 963 -8.92 11.24 -21.67
N PRO A 964 -9.01 12.46 -22.24
CA PRO A 964 -10.28 13.18 -22.31
C PRO A 964 -11.40 12.33 -22.95
N GLY A 965 -12.62 12.44 -22.46
CA GLY A 965 -13.72 11.65 -23.00
C GLY A 965 -15.12 12.13 -22.67
N ALA A 966 -16.11 11.39 -23.12
CA ALA A 966 -17.53 11.64 -22.86
C ALA A 966 -18.35 10.34 -22.98
N PHE A 967 -19.49 10.29 -22.30
CA PHE A 967 -20.34 9.10 -22.23
C PHE A 967 -21.84 9.45 -22.23
N VAL A 968 -22.66 8.43 -22.52
CA VAL A 968 -24.12 8.38 -22.28
C VAL A 968 -24.46 7.03 -21.66
N MET A 969 -25.47 6.99 -20.81
CA MET A 969 -25.92 5.76 -20.13
C MET A 969 -26.75 4.86 -21.05
N GLY A 970 -26.64 3.54 -20.87
CA GLY A 970 -27.52 2.52 -21.47
C GLY A 970 -28.43 1.85 -20.44
N SER A 971 -29.48 1.16 -20.90
CA SER A 971 -30.43 0.47 -20.01
C SER A 971 -29.80 -0.50 -19.03
N ASN A 972 -28.67 -1.13 -19.38
CA ASN A 972 -27.92 -2.07 -18.54
C ASN A 972 -26.79 -1.40 -17.74
N ASP A 973 -26.72 -0.06 -17.72
CA ASP A 973 -26.03 0.70 -16.67
C ASP A 973 -26.99 1.04 -15.51
N TYR A 974 -28.30 1.16 -15.79
CA TYR A 974 -29.35 1.37 -14.78
C TYR A 974 -29.91 0.07 -14.20
N PHE A 975 -30.12 -0.96 -15.05
CA PHE A 975 -30.88 -2.15 -14.68
C PHE A 975 -30.12 -3.46 -14.97
N ALA A 976 -30.17 -4.41 -14.05
CA ALA A 976 -29.57 -5.72 -14.25
C ALA A 976 -30.26 -6.46 -15.41
N PRO A 977 -29.50 -7.13 -16.31
CA PRO A 977 -30.07 -8.01 -17.32
C PRO A 977 -30.93 -9.10 -16.68
N MET A 978 -31.98 -9.55 -17.36
CA MET A 978 -32.91 -10.58 -16.87
C MET A 978 -33.03 -11.77 -17.83
N ALA A 979 -33.14 -12.98 -17.30
CA ALA A 979 -33.45 -14.18 -18.08
C ALA A 979 -34.82 -14.08 -18.75
N LYS A 980 -34.90 -14.25 -20.08
CA LYS A 980 -36.14 -14.10 -20.86
C LYS A 980 -36.62 -15.43 -21.48
N SER A 981 -37.74 -15.94 -20.97
CA SER A 981 -38.32 -17.25 -21.37
C SER A 981 -38.41 -17.46 -22.88
N TRP A 982 -37.98 -18.63 -23.34
CA TRP A 982 -37.91 -19.01 -24.76
C TRP A 982 -39.28 -19.01 -25.46
N SER A 983 -40.37 -19.27 -24.71
CA SER A 983 -41.74 -19.34 -25.26
C SER A 983 -42.26 -18.00 -25.80
N ARG A 984 -41.60 -16.88 -25.51
CA ARG A 984 -41.96 -15.54 -26.03
C ARG A 984 -41.93 -15.45 -27.56
N TYR A 985 -41.05 -16.20 -28.22
CA TYR A 985 -40.93 -16.21 -29.69
C TYR A 985 -42.10 -16.91 -30.40
N LEU A 986 -43.04 -17.51 -29.65
CA LEU A 986 -44.28 -18.09 -30.16
C LEU A 986 -45.47 -17.11 -30.07
N ARG A 987 -45.27 -15.87 -29.59
CA ARG A 987 -46.30 -14.83 -29.45
C ARG A 987 -46.29 -13.84 -30.63
N ARG A 988 -47.43 -13.19 -30.86
CA ARG A 988 -47.69 -12.37 -32.06
C ARG A 988 -46.96 -11.01 -32.07
N ASP A 989 -46.65 -10.47 -30.89
CA ASP A 989 -45.64 -9.43 -30.69
C ASP A 989 -44.77 -9.86 -29.49
N PRO A 990 -43.43 -9.96 -29.63
CA PRO A 990 -42.55 -10.32 -28.51
C PRO A 990 -42.53 -9.29 -27.37
N ARG A 991 -42.98 -8.05 -27.59
CA ARG A 991 -42.91 -6.95 -26.61
C ARG A 991 -44.04 -6.98 -25.58
N ASP A 992 -45.21 -7.54 -25.93
CA ASP A 992 -46.38 -7.63 -25.02
C ASP A 992 -46.17 -8.61 -23.84
N ALA A 993 -45.07 -9.36 -23.81
CA ALA A 993 -44.76 -10.27 -22.71
C ALA A 993 -44.17 -9.56 -21.47
N ASP A 994 -43.39 -8.49 -21.66
CA ASP A 994 -42.56 -7.88 -20.62
C ASP A 994 -43.25 -6.66 -19.98
N ARG A 995 -44.53 -6.78 -19.59
CA ARG A 995 -45.27 -5.71 -18.86
C ARG A 995 -44.89 -5.62 -17.38
N ALA A 996 -43.59 -5.48 -17.12
CA ALA A 996 -43.11 -4.68 -16.01
C ALA A 996 -42.85 -3.27 -16.56
N THR A 997 -43.68 -2.29 -16.18
CA THR A 997 -43.43 -0.88 -16.52
C THR A 997 -42.08 -0.42 -15.95
N PRO A 998 -41.49 0.69 -16.43
CA PRO A 998 -40.28 1.24 -15.81
C PRO A 998 -40.44 1.41 -14.29
N GLU A 999 -41.61 1.90 -13.85
CA GLU A 999 -41.98 2.08 -12.45
C GLU A 999 -42.08 0.77 -11.65
N GLN A 1000 -42.15 -0.39 -12.31
CA GLN A 1000 -42.11 -1.72 -11.69
C GLN A 1000 -40.68 -2.29 -11.65
N ARG A 1001 -39.79 -1.88 -12.56
CA ARG A 1001 -38.35 -2.23 -12.51
C ARG A 1001 -37.64 -1.41 -11.44
N GLU A 1002 -37.95 -0.13 -11.36
CA GLU A 1002 -37.43 0.84 -10.38
C GLU A 1002 -37.88 0.55 -8.93
N ARG A 1003 -38.84 -0.37 -8.72
CA ARG A 1003 -39.37 -0.76 -7.40
C ARG A 1003 -38.72 -1.99 -6.77
N ASP A 1004 -37.88 -2.72 -7.49
CA ASP A 1004 -37.18 -3.90 -6.94
C ASP A 1004 -35.67 -3.60 -6.87
N PRO A 1005 -35.12 -3.32 -5.68
CA PRO A 1005 -33.71 -2.94 -5.52
C PRO A 1005 -32.72 -3.98 -6.07
N ARG A 1006 -33.13 -5.24 -6.25
CA ARG A 1006 -32.28 -6.31 -6.80
C ARG A 1006 -32.03 -6.15 -8.30
N ASN A 1007 -32.86 -5.37 -8.99
CA ASN A 1007 -32.73 -5.09 -10.42
C ASN A 1007 -31.99 -3.78 -10.70
N LEU A 1008 -31.65 -2.98 -9.69
CA LEU A 1008 -30.92 -1.72 -9.86
C LEU A 1008 -29.41 -1.97 -9.90
N LEU A 1009 -28.72 -1.22 -10.75
CA LEU A 1009 -27.27 -1.17 -10.85
C LEU A 1009 -26.75 0.19 -10.34
N PRO A 1010 -25.47 0.31 -9.97
CA PRO A 1010 -24.89 1.54 -9.40
C PRO A 1010 -24.62 2.61 -10.47
N ALA A 1011 -25.68 3.03 -11.19
CA ALA A 1011 -25.63 3.97 -12.31
C ALA A 1011 -25.10 5.36 -11.91
N ASP A 1012 -25.61 5.89 -10.79
CA ASP A 1012 -25.16 7.17 -10.24
C ASP A 1012 -23.69 7.12 -9.80
N ASP A 1013 -23.19 5.94 -9.42
CA ASP A 1013 -21.80 5.77 -8.99
C ASP A 1013 -20.88 5.70 -10.22
N LEU A 1014 -21.26 4.93 -11.25
CA LEU A 1014 -20.56 4.88 -12.53
C LEU A 1014 -20.45 6.28 -13.15
N ALA A 1015 -21.57 7.01 -13.25
CA ALA A 1015 -21.60 8.35 -13.81
C ALA A 1015 -20.75 9.34 -12.99
N ARG A 1016 -20.72 9.22 -11.65
CA ARG A 1016 -19.84 10.03 -10.79
C ARG A 1016 -18.36 9.72 -11.01
N GLU A 1017 -17.94 8.46 -11.05
CA GLU A 1017 -16.53 8.12 -11.22
C GLU A 1017 -15.99 8.50 -12.62
N MET A 1018 -16.79 8.29 -13.68
CA MET A 1018 -16.42 8.76 -15.03
C MET A 1018 -16.34 10.29 -15.09
N THR A 1019 -17.26 11.01 -14.42
CA THR A 1019 -17.22 12.47 -14.33
C THR A 1019 -16.05 12.98 -13.46
N ARG A 1020 -15.68 12.26 -12.39
CA ARG A 1020 -14.50 12.56 -11.54
C ARG A 1020 -13.19 12.44 -12.31
N ALA A 1021 -13.10 11.51 -13.26
CA ALA A 1021 -12.00 11.43 -14.21
C ALA A 1021 -12.01 12.56 -15.27
N GLY A 1022 -13.01 13.45 -15.26
CA GLY A 1022 -13.12 14.59 -16.18
C GLY A 1022 -13.81 14.28 -17.50
N TRP A 1023 -14.42 13.10 -17.67
CA TRP A 1023 -15.26 12.82 -18.84
C TRP A 1023 -16.59 13.57 -18.76
N LYS A 1024 -17.18 13.86 -19.92
CA LYS A 1024 -18.45 14.59 -20.00
C LYS A 1024 -19.65 13.65 -20.02
N ASP A 1025 -20.53 13.79 -19.03
CA ASP A 1025 -21.86 13.17 -19.01
C ASP A 1025 -22.78 13.90 -20.02
N LEU A 1026 -23.09 13.23 -21.13
CA LEU A 1026 -23.96 13.74 -22.20
C LEU A 1026 -25.41 13.22 -22.10
N THR A 1027 -25.78 12.58 -21.00
CA THR A 1027 -27.11 11.97 -20.77
C THR A 1027 -28.19 13.05 -20.78
N ASN A 1028 -28.87 13.21 -21.92
CA ASN A 1028 -29.74 14.35 -22.27
C ASN A 1028 -29.06 15.72 -22.09
N ARG A 1029 -27.79 15.84 -22.48
CA ARG A 1029 -26.96 17.04 -22.23
C ARG A 1029 -26.09 17.46 -23.42
N ARG A 1030 -25.53 18.66 -23.28
CA ARG A 1030 -24.47 19.21 -24.14
C ARG A 1030 -23.29 19.62 -23.28
N ASP A 1031 -22.10 19.44 -23.81
CA ASP A 1031 -20.85 19.90 -23.20
C ASP A 1031 -19.81 20.13 -24.31
N ALA A 1032 -18.63 20.65 -23.98
CA ALA A 1032 -17.51 20.80 -24.90
C ALA A 1032 -16.22 20.21 -24.29
N VAL A 1033 -15.34 19.74 -25.18
CA VAL A 1033 -14.00 19.26 -24.82
C VAL A 1033 -12.98 19.79 -25.83
N VAL A 1034 -11.78 20.12 -25.36
CA VAL A 1034 -10.67 20.59 -26.19
C VAL A 1034 -9.58 19.54 -26.17
N VAL A 1035 -9.20 19.04 -27.34
CA VAL A 1035 -8.22 17.98 -27.52
C VAL A 1035 -7.18 18.45 -28.53
N GLY A 1036 -5.98 18.78 -28.06
CA GLY A 1036 -4.95 19.40 -28.90
C GLY A 1036 -5.43 20.72 -29.52
N ASP A 1037 -5.42 20.80 -30.85
CA ASP A 1037 -5.95 21.95 -31.62
C ASP A 1037 -7.43 21.80 -32.07
N HIS A 1038 -8.13 20.79 -31.54
CA HIS A 1038 -9.54 20.52 -31.83
C HIS A 1038 -10.46 20.98 -30.70
N HIS A 1039 -11.39 21.89 -31.02
CA HIS A 1039 -12.54 22.19 -30.18
C HIS A 1039 -13.70 21.28 -30.61
N LEU A 1040 -14.21 20.48 -29.68
CA LEU A 1040 -15.33 19.55 -29.92
C LEU A 1040 -16.55 20.02 -29.12
N ASP A 1041 -17.68 20.07 -29.79
CA ASP A 1041 -18.98 20.48 -29.27
C ASP A 1041 -19.87 19.23 -29.24
N LEU A 1042 -20.32 18.82 -28.06
CA LEU A 1042 -20.92 17.51 -27.84
C LEU A 1042 -22.41 17.63 -27.55
N VAL A 1043 -23.21 16.73 -28.11
CA VAL A 1043 -24.63 16.57 -27.79
C VAL A 1043 -24.97 15.10 -27.64
N GLY A 1044 -25.68 14.74 -26.57
CA GLY A 1044 -26.13 13.38 -26.35
C GLY A 1044 -27.53 13.26 -25.79
N VAL A 1045 -27.98 12.02 -25.69
CA VAL A 1045 -29.27 11.60 -25.12
C VAL A 1045 -29.08 10.35 -24.26
N ASP A 1046 -29.91 10.23 -23.23
CA ASP A 1046 -30.11 9.00 -22.45
C ASP A 1046 -30.74 7.89 -23.32
N ASP A 1047 -30.87 6.68 -22.78
CA ASP A 1047 -31.22 5.49 -23.57
C ASP A 1047 -32.58 5.57 -24.31
N PRO A 1048 -32.60 5.59 -25.66
CA PRO A 1048 -33.82 5.54 -26.45
C PRO A 1048 -34.57 4.19 -26.36
N HIS A 1049 -33.94 3.09 -25.90
CA HIS A 1049 -34.65 1.83 -25.59
C HIS A 1049 -35.56 1.96 -24.34
N LEU A 1050 -35.33 2.97 -23.50
CA LEU A 1050 -36.19 3.32 -22.37
C LEU A 1050 -37.14 4.49 -22.68
N ASP A 1051 -37.13 5.00 -23.92
CA ASP A 1051 -37.77 6.25 -24.35
C ASP A 1051 -37.40 7.46 -23.44
N ARG A 1052 -36.16 7.47 -22.92
CA ARG A 1052 -35.61 8.55 -22.08
C ARG A 1052 -34.86 9.63 -22.87
N ASP A 1053 -34.84 9.57 -24.20
CA ASP A 1053 -34.03 10.39 -25.11
C ASP A 1053 -34.56 11.83 -25.34
N ASP A 1054 -34.65 12.62 -24.27
CA ASP A 1054 -35.02 14.04 -24.34
C ASP A 1054 -33.91 14.87 -24.99
N PHE A 1055 -34.15 15.34 -26.22
CA PHE A 1055 -33.10 15.91 -27.06
C PHE A 1055 -32.75 17.35 -26.64
N PRO A 1056 -31.48 17.65 -26.27
CA PRO A 1056 -31.10 18.95 -25.73
C PRO A 1056 -31.42 20.14 -26.65
N PRO A 1057 -31.94 21.27 -26.13
CA PRO A 1057 -32.29 22.46 -26.91
C PRO A 1057 -31.20 22.89 -27.91
N ARG A 1058 -31.62 23.21 -29.14
CA ARG A 1058 -30.74 23.45 -30.29
C ARG A 1058 -29.83 24.67 -30.08
N ALA A 1059 -28.52 24.43 -30.00
CA ALA A 1059 -27.50 25.46 -29.79
C ALA A 1059 -26.71 25.75 -31.08
N SER A 1060 -26.22 26.99 -31.26
CA SER A 1060 -25.31 27.34 -32.36
C SER A 1060 -23.92 26.73 -32.15
N ILE A 1061 -23.36 26.08 -33.17
CA ILE A 1061 -22.02 25.50 -33.13
C ILE A 1061 -20.97 26.64 -33.00
N PRO A 1062 -20.03 26.59 -32.03
CA PRO A 1062 -18.97 27.58 -31.90
C PRO A 1062 -18.07 27.65 -33.15
N HIS A 1063 -17.61 28.85 -33.50
CA HIS A 1063 -16.85 29.08 -34.74
C HIS A 1063 -15.53 28.28 -34.78
N GLY A 1064 -15.46 27.27 -35.64
CA GLY A 1064 -14.28 26.41 -35.83
C GLY A 1064 -14.23 25.16 -34.95
N ALA A 1065 -15.30 24.91 -34.18
CA ALA A 1065 -15.53 23.65 -33.46
C ALA A 1065 -16.20 22.59 -34.36
N LEU A 1066 -16.07 21.32 -33.97
CA LEU A 1066 -16.70 20.17 -34.63
C LEU A 1066 -17.81 19.60 -33.73
N ARG A 1067 -19.06 19.56 -34.20
CA ARG A 1067 -20.15 18.96 -33.42
C ARG A 1067 -20.19 17.44 -33.57
N LEU A 1068 -20.18 16.72 -32.45
CA LEU A 1068 -20.34 15.27 -32.35
C LEU A 1068 -21.65 14.92 -31.64
N GLY A 1069 -22.38 13.94 -32.15
CA GLY A 1069 -23.55 13.36 -31.48
C GLY A 1069 -23.21 12.03 -30.81
N VAL A 1070 -23.71 11.77 -29.60
CA VAL A 1070 -23.47 10.53 -28.85
C VAL A 1070 -24.79 9.95 -28.32
N ALA A 1071 -25.09 8.68 -28.62
CA ALA A 1071 -26.35 8.03 -28.18
C ALA A 1071 -26.14 6.54 -27.90
N HIS A 1072 -26.86 5.99 -26.91
CA HIS A 1072 -26.80 4.55 -26.62
C HIS A 1072 -27.28 3.70 -27.81
N ALA A 1073 -28.46 4.00 -28.35
CA ALA A 1073 -29.06 3.23 -29.45
C ALA A 1073 -29.32 4.11 -30.70
N PRO A 1074 -29.03 3.63 -31.93
CA PRO A 1074 -29.17 4.39 -33.17
C PRO A 1074 -30.63 4.49 -33.69
N TYR A 1075 -31.56 4.94 -32.84
CA TYR A 1075 -32.96 5.16 -33.25
C TYR A 1075 -33.08 6.33 -34.23
N ARG A 1076 -33.91 6.17 -35.26
CA ARG A 1076 -34.01 7.15 -36.34
C ARG A 1076 -34.42 8.54 -35.87
N ARG A 1077 -35.30 8.63 -34.87
CA ARG A 1077 -35.70 9.91 -34.25
C ARG A 1077 -34.51 10.70 -33.71
N VAL A 1078 -33.58 10.02 -33.03
CA VAL A 1078 -32.34 10.60 -32.48
C VAL A 1078 -31.36 10.96 -33.59
N LEU A 1079 -31.19 10.07 -34.57
CA LEU A 1079 -30.28 10.29 -35.71
C LEU A 1079 -30.73 11.48 -36.59
N ASP A 1080 -32.04 11.60 -36.84
CA ASP A 1080 -32.62 12.73 -37.56
C ASP A 1080 -32.55 14.03 -36.74
N ALA A 1081 -32.71 13.97 -35.41
CA ALA A 1081 -32.50 15.11 -34.52
C ALA A 1081 -31.04 15.58 -34.49
N MET A 1082 -30.06 14.69 -34.31
CA MET A 1082 -28.62 15.03 -34.33
C MET A 1082 -28.17 15.58 -35.68
N ARG A 1083 -28.68 15.03 -36.78
CA ARG A 1083 -28.45 15.57 -38.13
C ARG A 1083 -29.06 16.97 -38.28
N ALA A 1084 -30.28 17.20 -37.81
CA ALA A 1084 -30.91 18.53 -37.82
C ALA A 1084 -30.17 19.53 -36.90
N ASP A 1085 -29.58 19.04 -35.81
CA ASP A 1085 -28.74 19.82 -34.88
C ASP A 1085 -27.35 20.16 -35.45
N GLY A 1086 -26.95 19.55 -36.57
CA GLY A 1086 -25.69 19.84 -37.25
C GLY A 1086 -24.49 19.01 -36.75
N ALA A 1087 -24.73 17.87 -36.08
CA ALA A 1087 -23.66 16.93 -35.77
C ALA A 1087 -23.01 16.41 -37.06
N ALA A 1088 -21.68 16.51 -37.16
CA ALA A 1088 -20.92 16.09 -38.33
C ALA A 1088 -20.60 14.58 -38.33
N LEU A 1089 -20.56 13.99 -37.13
CA LEU A 1089 -20.44 12.57 -36.86
C LEU A 1089 -21.33 12.22 -35.66
N VAL A 1090 -22.10 11.15 -35.79
CA VAL A 1090 -22.84 10.51 -34.70
C VAL A 1090 -22.14 9.20 -34.32
N LEU A 1091 -21.87 9.04 -33.03
CA LEU A 1091 -21.33 7.85 -32.40
C LEU A 1091 -22.49 7.19 -31.65
N ALA A 1092 -22.96 6.05 -32.16
CA ALA A 1092 -24.05 5.30 -31.58
C ALA A 1092 -23.59 3.93 -31.09
N GLY A 1093 -24.10 3.51 -29.95
CA GLY A 1093 -23.81 2.21 -29.37
C GLY A 1093 -24.43 1.04 -30.13
N HIS A 1094 -24.44 -0.12 -29.47
CA HIS A 1094 -24.69 -1.39 -30.15
C HIS A 1094 -26.13 -1.60 -30.63
N THR A 1095 -26.31 -2.62 -31.48
CA THR A 1095 -27.62 -3.24 -31.73
C THR A 1095 -27.48 -4.76 -31.58
N HIS A 1096 -28.57 -5.47 -31.25
CA HIS A 1096 -28.58 -6.95 -31.25
C HIS A 1096 -28.21 -7.55 -32.62
N GLY A 1097 -28.24 -6.77 -33.71
CA GLY A 1097 -27.70 -7.17 -35.01
C GLY A 1097 -26.17 -7.39 -35.01
N GLY A 1098 -25.45 -6.77 -34.08
CA GLY A 1098 -24.03 -6.99 -33.79
C GLY A 1098 -23.73 -8.32 -33.10
N GLN A 1099 -24.74 -9.06 -32.63
CA GLN A 1099 -24.56 -10.35 -31.96
C GLN A 1099 -24.93 -11.54 -32.87
N LEU A 1100 -25.85 -11.36 -33.83
CA LEU A 1100 -26.32 -12.41 -34.76
C LEU A 1100 -26.23 -11.99 -36.24
N CYS A 1101 -25.15 -12.38 -36.91
CA CYS A 1101 -24.95 -12.21 -38.36
C CYS A 1101 -24.99 -13.55 -39.12
N LEU A 1102 -25.25 -13.50 -40.43
CA LEU A 1102 -24.94 -14.60 -41.35
C LEU A 1102 -23.74 -14.23 -42.26
N PRO A 1103 -22.80 -15.17 -42.53
CA PRO A 1103 -21.72 -14.95 -43.48
C PRO A 1103 -22.25 -14.50 -44.86
N GLY A 1104 -21.74 -13.38 -45.37
CA GLY A 1104 -22.14 -12.81 -46.66
C GLY A 1104 -23.50 -12.09 -46.71
N TYR A 1105 -24.31 -12.14 -45.65
CA TYR A 1105 -25.64 -11.50 -45.59
C TYR A 1105 -25.75 -10.42 -44.50
N GLY A 1106 -24.93 -10.48 -43.44
CA GLY A 1106 -24.93 -9.47 -42.37
C GLY A 1106 -25.95 -9.75 -41.26
N ALA A 1107 -26.38 -8.69 -40.56
CA ALA A 1107 -27.25 -8.80 -39.38
C ALA A 1107 -28.65 -9.35 -39.73
N LEU A 1108 -29.11 -10.34 -38.95
CA LEU A 1108 -30.44 -10.93 -39.16
C LEU A 1108 -31.57 -10.05 -38.62
N VAL A 1109 -31.30 -9.29 -37.55
CA VAL A 1109 -32.27 -8.45 -36.82
C VAL A 1109 -31.62 -7.12 -36.43
N THR A 1110 -32.45 -6.13 -36.11
CA THR A 1110 -32.11 -4.92 -35.36
C THR A 1110 -33.15 -4.76 -34.23
N ASN A 1111 -32.75 -4.25 -33.07
CA ASN A 1111 -33.60 -3.99 -31.91
C ASN A 1111 -34.13 -2.54 -31.84
N CYS A 1112 -33.66 -1.69 -32.74
CA CYS A 1112 -34.13 -0.33 -33.03
C CYS A 1112 -34.74 -0.26 -34.45
N ASP A 1113 -35.25 0.89 -34.85
CA ASP A 1113 -35.85 1.13 -36.18
C ASP A 1113 -34.84 1.43 -37.30
N LEU A 1114 -33.54 1.25 -37.02
CA LEU A 1114 -32.45 1.27 -38.00
C LEU A 1114 -32.49 0.04 -38.95
N ASP A 1115 -32.06 0.24 -40.19
CA ASP A 1115 -31.90 -0.84 -41.16
C ASP A 1115 -30.72 -1.78 -40.82
N ARG A 1116 -30.85 -3.05 -41.21
CA ARG A 1116 -29.87 -4.11 -40.90
C ARG A 1116 -28.52 -3.93 -41.62
N GLY A 1117 -28.46 -3.14 -42.69
CA GLY A 1117 -27.22 -2.82 -43.40
C GLY A 1117 -26.33 -1.86 -42.60
N ARG A 1118 -26.93 -1.02 -41.74
CA ARG A 1118 -26.25 -0.07 -40.85
C ARG A 1118 -26.01 -0.58 -39.42
N ALA A 1119 -26.36 -1.83 -39.11
CA ALA A 1119 -26.35 -2.40 -37.74
C ALA A 1119 -24.98 -2.44 -37.01
N LYS A 1120 -23.87 -2.15 -37.71
CA LYS A 1120 -22.52 -1.92 -37.17
C LYS A 1120 -21.60 -1.23 -38.20
N GLY A 1121 -20.57 -0.52 -37.75
CA GLY A 1121 -19.54 0.12 -38.57
C GLY A 1121 -19.88 1.55 -39.04
N LEU A 1122 -19.11 2.06 -40.01
CA LEU A 1122 -19.15 3.46 -40.45
C LEU A 1122 -20.00 3.70 -41.72
N HIS A 1123 -21.09 4.44 -41.53
CA HIS A 1123 -22.18 4.71 -42.47
C HIS A 1123 -22.44 6.21 -42.65
N GLY A 1124 -23.44 6.53 -43.47
CA GLY A 1124 -24.06 7.86 -43.54
C GLY A 1124 -25.53 7.78 -43.13
N TRP A 1125 -26.05 8.85 -42.56
CA TRP A 1125 -27.46 8.97 -42.18
C TRP A 1125 -28.12 10.24 -42.76
N PRO A 1126 -29.29 10.16 -43.43
CA PRO A 1126 -30.07 8.96 -43.77
C PRO A 1126 -29.65 8.33 -45.11
N GLY A 1127 -28.73 8.94 -45.86
CA GLY A 1127 -28.35 8.55 -47.22
C GLY A 1127 -27.02 7.80 -47.30
N ALA A 1128 -26.30 8.00 -48.41
CA ALA A 1128 -24.93 7.53 -48.54
C ALA A 1128 -23.99 8.24 -47.55
N ARG A 1129 -22.80 7.67 -47.31
CA ARG A 1129 -21.77 8.34 -46.51
C ARG A 1129 -21.37 9.68 -47.14
N PRO A 1130 -21.00 10.71 -46.36
CA PRO A 1130 -20.60 12.02 -46.90
C PRO A 1130 -19.42 11.97 -47.90
N ASP A 1131 -18.55 10.95 -47.87
CA ASP A 1131 -17.50 10.73 -48.87
C ASP A 1131 -17.98 10.17 -50.23
N ARG A 1132 -19.29 9.94 -50.41
CA ARG A 1132 -19.85 9.26 -51.58
C ARG A 1132 -20.86 10.12 -52.35
N PRO A 1133 -21.01 9.91 -53.68
CA PRO A 1133 -22.07 10.53 -54.46
C PRO A 1133 -23.45 10.32 -53.84
N GLY A 1134 -24.21 11.41 -53.68
CA GLY A 1134 -25.52 11.39 -53.00
C GLY A 1134 -25.45 11.42 -51.46
N GLY A 1135 -24.26 11.55 -50.86
CA GLY A 1135 -24.08 11.61 -49.41
C GLY A 1135 -24.00 13.03 -48.81
N ALA A 1136 -24.00 14.09 -49.63
CA ALA A 1136 -23.70 15.46 -49.18
C ALA A 1136 -24.62 16.01 -48.08
N ASP A 1137 -25.91 15.65 -48.10
CA ASP A 1137 -26.88 16.07 -47.07
C ASP A 1137 -26.91 15.14 -45.84
N SER A 1138 -26.07 14.11 -45.79
CA SER A 1138 -26.03 13.13 -44.69
C SER A 1138 -24.98 13.50 -43.64
N THR A 1139 -25.17 13.06 -42.40
CA THR A 1139 -24.11 13.05 -41.39
C THR A 1139 -23.36 11.72 -41.42
N TRP A 1140 -22.13 11.67 -40.89
CA TRP A 1140 -21.47 10.39 -40.62
C TRP A 1140 -22.14 9.69 -39.43
N LEU A 1141 -22.27 8.37 -39.50
CA LEU A 1141 -22.80 7.55 -38.42
C LEU A 1141 -21.87 6.36 -38.18
N HIS A 1142 -21.37 6.20 -36.96
CA HIS A 1142 -20.74 4.97 -36.51
C HIS A 1142 -21.67 4.22 -35.55
N VAL A 1143 -22.00 2.98 -35.86
CA VAL A 1143 -22.74 2.08 -34.96
C VAL A 1143 -21.76 1.05 -34.41
N SER A 1144 -21.62 0.95 -33.08
CA SER A 1144 -20.73 -0.07 -32.49
C SER A 1144 -21.27 -1.49 -32.72
N ALA A 1145 -20.38 -2.50 -32.80
CA ALA A 1145 -20.79 -3.89 -32.68
C ALA A 1145 -20.83 -4.36 -31.21
N GLY A 1146 -20.31 -3.56 -30.28
CA GLY A 1146 -20.22 -3.87 -28.85
C GLY A 1146 -19.14 -4.89 -28.48
N LEU A 1147 -18.72 -4.89 -27.21
CA LEU A 1147 -17.70 -5.79 -26.68
C LEU A 1147 -18.25 -7.05 -25.98
N GLY A 1148 -19.52 -7.02 -25.58
CA GLY A 1148 -20.12 -7.94 -24.63
C GLY A 1148 -21.28 -8.77 -25.19
N THR A 1149 -22.00 -9.37 -24.26
CA THR A 1149 -23.23 -10.15 -24.47
C THR A 1149 -23.95 -10.21 -23.13
N SER A 1150 -25.28 -10.16 -23.13
CA SER A 1150 -26.05 -10.44 -21.92
C SER A 1150 -25.63 -11.79 -21.31
N PRO A 1151 -25.46 -11.90 -19.98
CA PRO A 1151 -25.07 -13.17 -19.32
C PRO A 1151 -25.97 -14.34 -19.67
N PHE A 1152 -27.25 -14.08 -19.93
CA PHE A 1152 -28.27 -15.08 -20.30
C PHE A 1152 -28.26 -15.47 -21.80
N ALA A 1153 -27.35 -14.90 -22.59
CA ALA A 1153 -27.15 -15.22 -24.01
C ALA A 1153 -25.68 -15.00 -24.46
N PRO A 1154 -24.70 -15.73 -23.90
CA PRO A 1154 -23.26 -15.47 -24.07
C PRO A 1154 -22.69 -15.96 -25.42
N VAL A 1155 -23.44 -15.83 -26.51
CA VAL A 1155 -23.11 -16.39 -27.83
C VAL A 1155 -23.27 -15.36 -28.93
N ARG A 1156 -22.15 -14.99 -29.58
CA ARG A 1156 -22.15 -14.22 -30.84
C ARG A 1156 -21.93 -15.15 -32.04
N PHE A 1157 -22.75 -15.04 -33.08
CA PHE A 1157 -22.64 -15.87 -34.30
C PHE A 1157 -22.27 -15.03 -35.52
N ALA A 1158 -21.18 -15.43 -36.19
CA ALA A 1158 -20.55 -14.76 -37.35
C ALA A 1158 -20.29 -13.24 -37.21
N CYS A 1159 -20.40 -12.69 -36.01
CA CYS A 1159 -19.98 -11.36 -35.63
C CYS A 1159 -19.03 -11.46 -34.42
N ARG A 1160 -18.03 -10.59 -34.36
CA ARG A 1160 -17.06 -10.53 -33.26
C ARG A 1160 -17.36 -9.33 -32.36
N PRO A 1161 -16.89 -9.34 -31.09
CA PRO A 1161 -16.73 -8.12 -30.30
C PRO A 1161 -15.92 -7.06 -31.06
N GLU A 1162 -16.26 -5.78 -30.89
CA GLU A 1162 -15.57 -4.65 -31.52
C GLU A 1162 -15.50 -3.44 -30.58
N ALA A 1163 -14.30 -2.86 -30.47
CA ALA A 1163 -14.08 -1.46 -30.08
C ALA A 1163 -13.32 -0.78 -31.22
N THR A 1164 -13.71 0.44 -31.58
CA THR A 1164 -13.32 1.03 -32.86
C THR A 1164 -12.55 2.33 -32.65
N LEU A 1165 -11.29 2.38 -33.10
CA LEU A 1165 -10.54 3.62 -33.18
C LEU A 1165 -10.80 4.31 -34.53
N LEU A 1166 -11.41 5.49 -34.49
CA LEU A 1166 -11.70 6.34 -35.63
C LEU A 1166 -10.64 7.44 -35.75
N GLU A 1167 -10.08 7.64 -36.96
CA GLU A 1167 -9.13 8.71 -37.24
C GLU A 1167 -9.83 9.81 -38.05
N LEU A 1168 -10.20 10.89 -37.36
CA LEU A 1168 -10.89 12.06 -37.91
C LEU A 1168 -9.86 12.95 -38.60
N VAL A 1169 -9.67 12.74 -39.91
CA VAL A 1169 -8.80 13.55 -40.75
C VAL A 1169 -9.49 14.86 -41.16
N PRO A 1170 -8.77 16.00 -41.15
CA PRO A 1170 -9.31 17.24 -41.71
C PRO A 1170 -9.68 17.10 -43.19
N ALA A 1171 -10.83 17.63 -43.58
CA ALA A 1171 -11.27 17.64 -44.97
C ALA A 1171 -10.23 18.34 -45.86
N ALA A 1172 -9.91 17.75 -47.02
CA ALA A 1172 -9.06 18.39 -48.00
C ALA A 1172 -9.74 19.66 -48.53
N THR A 1173 -9.08 20.81 -48.39
CA THR A 1173 -9.55 22.07 -48.98
C THR A 1173 -9.51 21.96 -50.50
N SER A 1174 -10.69 21.95 -51.11
CA SER A 1174 -10.92 22.08 -52.56
C SER A 1174 -10.73 23.52 -53.04
#